data_AF-A0AA43QM04-F1
#
_entry.id   AF-A0AA43QM04-F1
#
_cell.length_a   1.000
_cell.length_b   1.000
_cell.length_c   1.000
_cell.angle_alpha   90.00
_cell.angle_beta   90.00
_cell.angle_gamma   90.00
#
_symmetry.space_group_name_H-M   'P 1'
#
loop_
_entity.id
_entity.type
_entity.pdbx_description
1 polymer ?
#
loop_
_entity_poly.entity_id
_entity_poly.type
_entity_poly.pdbx_seq_one_letter_code
_entity_poly.pdbx_strand_id
1 'polypeptide(L)'
;MRQLFWAMTQKLDAEPAPLETQLAERHSDQAYDKDGVMIRFVWDPFLNSSSLAQQLRLGPSTTPMPPTAILVIGGGLWQARYLQEHALSSFTMAMDNVTENIDGAWDPTHHPLEALQVVAPVQLPRYELLSEERRRTITPQRVEDMNSHLLRLAENRSLPVAWAFSAMLSEQPKAYDESGLHAIGDVADRMVDVLLNVRCNAKSIPAIRFPMNRTCCVRYPTPSWMTQLFLTASSASFVWFVLPARYLKNIAPFLSFMPPRKILTAISVLCIAVSYSYFADRTQLWMKNQKQFDVREFAMFGVLFMTIGLITIRRSKGASLPQKQSCLTEMRDEPFLSRDQTDEWKGWMQLIILAYHYTGASHMLPIYEVVRLLVAAYLFMTGFGHALFFRKKRDYSFRRVASVLCRLNLLSILLPYVMNTNYMAYYFAPLTSFWYLVVFWTMYIGHVRNNSLRFVTGKIFMSAAIVNTMIRTPRVLQNVFYVLEKCFALRWDVDEWRFRLALDSYIVYVGMVCGLVSVRLTQSQDIRGRNAFTELEMFIRRHFWRIRCVATALALVAPLIFIFVVRGAKDKVTYNSHMPYASAFPILSFVILRNSLRPLRNYYSMAFAWVGQVSLETFTLQFHIWLASDTKATLGIGIPSRWGGRGLDFLISSCIFLWMSRKVSLATQTVVAWIIEPDANNDGDDQDAKRVGLSIHRVKSKEDLSYAMRVVDTVKVGAVTSASDAMGWIAKGLRVRMMTLLILLWLLNLVSSMKASIYQEEQLM
;
A
#
# COMPACT_ATOMS: atom_id res chain seq x y z
N MET A 1 -28.51 -26.52 1.69
CA MET A 1 -27.74 -27.75 1.98
C MET A 1 -27.50 -28.61 0.74
N ARG A 2 -28.51 -29.07 0.00
CA ARG A 2 -28.26 -29.86 -1.24
C ARG A 2 -27.33 -29.18 -2.26
N GLN A 3 -27.50 -27.88 -2.52
CA GLN A 3 -26.58 -27.13 -3.40
C GLN A 3 -25.14 -27.10 -2.89
N LEU A 4 -24.97 -27.05 -1.57
CA LEU A 4 -23.66 -27.09 -0.93
C LEU A 4 -23.00 -28.48 -1.08
N PHE A 5 -23.79 -29.57 -0.98
CA PHE A 5 -23.32 -30.93 -1.27
C PHE A 5 -22.76 -31.04 -2.69
N TRP A 6 -23.55 -30.65 -3.70
CA TRP A 6 -23.10 -30.73 -5.09
C TRP A 6 -21.91 -29.80 -5.38
N ALA A 7 -21.89 -28.58 -4.84
CA ALA A 7 -20.73 -27.71 -4.94
C ALA A 7 -19.47 -28.34 -4.31
N MET A 8 -19.61 -29.05 -3.18
CA MET A 8 -18.49 -29.76 -2.55
C MET A 8 -18.00 -30.93 -3.40
N THR A 9 -18.90 -31.70 -4.02
CA THR A 9 -18.52 -32.78 -4.95
C THR A 9 -17.73 -32.25 -6.15
N GLN A 10 -18.12 -31.09 -6.69
CA GLN A 10 -17.41 -30.42 -7.79
C GLN A 10 -16.01 -29.93 -7.42
N LYS A 11 -15.74 -29.67 -6.13
CA LYS A 11 -14.38 -29.36 -5.66
C LYS A 11 -13.48 -30.60 -5.60
N LEU A 12 -14.05 -31.80 -5.43
CA LEU A 12 -13.31 -33.06 -5.43
C LEU A 12 -13.14 -33.62 -6.85
N ASP A 13 -14.09 -33.37 -7.74
CA ASP A 13 -14.05 -33.84 -9.12
C ASP A 13 -14.35 -32.72 -10.13
N ALA A 14 -13.41 -32.50 -11.05
CA ALA A 14 -13.56 -31.51 -12.12
C ALA A 14 -14.56 -31.95 -13.19
N GLU A 15 -14.83 -33.26 -13.31
CA GLU A 15 -15.91 -33.80 -14.12
C GLU A 15 -17.14 -34.01 -13.24
N PRO A 16 -18.17 -33.14 -13.31
CA PRO A 16 -19.35 -33.26 -12.46
C PRO A 16 -20.12 -34.55 -12.78
N ALA A 17 -20.71 -35.16 -11.75
CA ALA A 17 -21.69 -36.22 -11.94
C ALA A 17 -22.78 -35.77 -12.94
N PRO A 18 -23.28 -36.66 -13.84
CA PRO A 18 -24.25 -36.30 -14.87
C PRO A 18 -25.43 -35.51 -14.31
N LEU A 19 -25.91 -34.50 -15.05
CA LEU A 19 -27.00 -33.60 -14.63
C LEU A 19 -28.26 -34.37 -14.18
N GLU A 20 -28.52 -35.52 -14.79
CA GLU A 20 -29.60 -36.44 -14.42
C GLU A 20 -29.47 -36.95 -12.97
N THR A 21 -28.25 -37.28 -12.53
CA THR A 21 -27.94 -37.72 -11.15
C THR A 21 -28.14 -36.58 -10.14
N GLN A 22 -27.87 -35.34 -10.52
CA GLN A 22 -28.08 -34.15 -9.68
C GLN A 22 -29.58 -33.81 -9.51
N LEU A 23 -30.41 -34.27 -10.46
CA LEU A 23 -31.84 -33.99 -10.55
C LEU A 23 -32.72 -35.15 -10.06
N ALA A 24 -32.19 -36.38 -9.97
CA ALA A 24 -32.96 -37.61 -9.84
C ALA A 24 -33.80 -37.72 -8.54
N GLU A 25 -33.28 -37.28 -7.39
CA GLU A 25 -34.06 -37.31 -6.14
C GLU A 25 -33.77 -36.09 -5.24
N ARG A 26 -34.78 -35.22 -5.08
CA ARG A 26 -34.62 -33.91 -4.43
C ARG A 26 -34.66 -33.96 -2.90
N HIS A 27 -35.28 -34.98 -2.31
CA HIS A 27 -35.63 -35.11 -0.89
C HIS A 27 -35.25 -36.50 -0.33
N SER A 28 -34.05 -36.97 -0.66
CA SER A 28 -33.50 -38.23 -0.17
C SER A 28 -32.04 -38.06 0.23
N ASP A 29 -31.53 -39.03 0.99
CA ASP A 29 -30.12 -39.09 1.35
C ASP A 29 -29.26 -39.32 0.11
N GLN A 30 -28.12 -38.64 0.03
CA GLN A 30 -27.17 -38.77 -1.07
C GLN A 30 -25.77 -39.01 -0.52
N ALA A 31 -24.96 -39.78 -1.25
CA ALA A 31 -23.58 -40.02 -0.90
C ALA A 31 -22.71 -39.98 -2.16
N TYR A 32 -21.49 -39.46 -2.01
CA TYR A 32 -20.50 -39.42 -3.06
C TYR A 32 -19.14 -39.78 -2.44
N ASP A 33 -18.43 -40.73 -3.05
CA ASP A 33 -17.12 -41.19 -2.59
C ASP A 33 -16.12 -41.04 -3.74
N LYS A 34 -15.00 -40.38 -3.46
CA LYS A 34 -13.86 -40.27 -4.38
C LYS A 34 -12.56 -40.16 -3.60
N ASP A 35 -11.54 -40.91 -4.04
CA ASP A 35 -10.17 -40.87 -3.50
C ASP A 35 -10.09 -41.01 -1.96
N GLY A 36 -10.99 -41.84 -1.38
CA GLY A 36 -11.06 -42.06 0.07
C GLY A 36 -11.71 -40.90 0.86
N VAL A 37 -12.28 -39.92 0.16
CA VAL A 37 -13.10 -38.84 0.74
C VAL A 37 -14.57 -39.11 0.46
N MET A 38 -15.33 -39.32 1.53
CA MET A 38 -16.77 -39.52 1.48
C MET A 38 -17.50 -38.23 1.83
N ILE A 39 -18.40 -37.78 0.96
CA ILE A 39 -19.36 -36.70 1.21
C ILE A 39 -20.75 -37.32 1.34
N ARG A 40 -21.48 -36.98 2.41
CA ARG A 40 -22.86 -37.41 2.63
C ARG A 40 -23.79 -36.22 2.80
N PHE A 41 -24.94 -36.28 2.17
CA PHE A 41 -26.09 -35.41 2.41
C PHE A 41 -27.18 -36.24 3.07
N VAL A 42 -27.60 -35.84 4.27
CA VAL A 42 -28.70 -36.46 5.01
C VAL A 42 -29.91 -35.56 4.92
N TRP A 43 -31.02 -36.09 4.41
CA TRP A 43 -32.28 -35.38 4.31
C TRP A 43 -33.03 -35.44 5.64
N ASP A 44 -32.81 -34.43 6.49
CA ASP A 44 -33.49 -34.26 7.77
C ASP A 44 -34.11 -32.85 7.88
N PRO A 45 -35.31 -32.63 7.29
CA PRO A 45 -35.91 -31.29 7.23
C PRO A 45 -36.35 -30.75 8.60
N PHE A 46 -36.54 -31.63 9.59
CA PHE A 46 -37.02 -31.25 10.93
C PHE A 46 -35.93 -31.33 12.02
N LEU A 47 -34.73 -31.81 11.68
CA LEU A 47 -33.57 -31.94 12.56
C LEU A 47 -33.85 -32.85 13.77
N ASN A 48 -34.58 -33.94 13.55
CA ASN A 48 -34.99 -34.90 14.58
C ASN A 48 -34.69 -36.36 14.20
N SER A 49 -33.86 -36.59 13.19
CA SER A 49 -33.51 -37.95 12.75
C SER A 49 -32.52 -38.63 13.71
N SER A 50 -32.60 -39.97 13.76
CA SER A 50 -31.62 -40.81 14.46
C SER A 50 -30.21 -40.70 13.84
N SER A 51 -30.11 -40.42 12.54
CA SER A 51 -28.83 -40.20 11.86
C SER A 51 -28.13 -38.93 12.37
N LEU A 52 -28.87 -37.84 12.61
CA LEU A 52 -28.31 -36.61 13.20
C LEU A 52 -27.82 -36.87 14.62
N ALA A 53 -28.61 -37.60 15.42
CA ALA A 53 -28.23 -37.96 16.78
C ALA A 53 -26.93 -38.79 16.81
N GLN A 54 -26.78 -39.74 15.88
CA GLN A 54 -25.57 -40.55 15.77
C GLN A 54 -24.32 -39.72 15.39
N GLN A 55 -24.47 -38.70 14.53
CA GLN A 55 -23.37 -37.79 14.15
C GLN A 55 -22.96 -36.85 15.29
N LEU A 56 -23.92 -36.43 16.11
CA LEU A 56 -23.69 -35.65 17.34
C LEU A 56 -23.22 -36.51 18.53
N ARG A 57 -22.90 -37.80 18.30
CA ARG A 57 -22.44 -38.77 19.32
C ARG A 57 -23.38 -38.94 20.51
N LEU A 58 -24.69 -38.79 20.29
CA LEU A 58 -25.72 -39.09 21.28
C LEU A 58 -25.88 -40.62 21.45
N GLY A 59 -25.09 -41.22 22.34
CA GLY A 59 -25.25 -42.62 22.78
C GLY A 59 -24.10 -43.59 22.44
N PRO A 60 -24.09 -44.81 23.00
CA PRO A 60 -23.01 -45.78 22.81
C PRO A 60 -22.96 -46.27 21.36
N SER A 61 -21.91 -45.89 20.63
CA SER A 61 -21.69 -46.31 19.24
C SER A 61 -21.16 -47.75 19.19
N THR A 62 -21.94 -48.66 18.60
CA THR A 62 -21.55 -50.06 18.35
C THR A 62 -20.77 -50.26 17.05
N THR A 63 -20.65 -49.22 16.21
CA THR A 63 -19.92 -49.24 14.94
C THR A 63 -18.91 -48.10 14.85
N PRO A 64 -17.62 -48.36 14.55
CA PRO A 64 -16.64 -47.31 14.34
C PRO A 64 -16.98 -46.53 13.07
N MET A 65 -17.51 -45.32 13.22
CA MET A 65 -17.69 -44.41 12.09
C MET A 65 -16.36 -43.76 11.71
N PRO A 66 -16.11 -43.55 10.40
CA PRO A 66 -14.95 -42.78 9.97
C PRO A 66 -15.01 -41.36 10.56
N PRO A 67 -13.86 -40.76 10.88
CA PRO A 67 -13.82 -39.45 11.54
C PRO A 67 -14.45 -38.37 10.64
N THR A 68 -15.56 -37.79 11.11
CA THR A 68 -16.25 -36.69 10.41
C THR A 68 -15.34 -35.48 10.35
N ALA A 69 -15.19 -34.97 9.14
CA ALA A 69 -14.20 -33.95 8.84
C ALA A 69 -14.83 -32.55 8.94
N ILE A 70 -15.99 -32.37 8.29
CA ILE A 70 -16.83 -31.17 8.34
C ILE A 70 -18.27 -31.66 8.52
N LEU A 71 -19.00 -31.11 9.48
CA LEU A 71 -20.43 -31.32 9.68
C LEU A 71 -21.14 -29.97 9.52
N VAL A 72 -22.05 -29.90 8.55
CA VAL A 72 -22.89 -28.70 8.33
C VAL A 72 -24.35 -29.06 8.61
N ILE A 73 -24.96 -28.39 9.57
CA ILE A 73 -26.35 -28.61 9.97
C ILE A 73 -27.19 -27.43 9.51
N GLY A 74 -28.31 -27.66 8.84
CA GLY A 74 -29.17 -26.56 8.37
C GLY A 74 -30.62 -27.00 8.20
N GLY A 75 -31.54 -26.16 8.65
CA GLY A 75 -32.98 -26.41 8.63
C GLY A 75 -33.79 -25.10 8.73
N GLY A 76 -35.09 -25.19 9.06
CA GLY A 76 -35.95 -24.04 9.36
C GLY A 76 -37.02 -23.77 8.31
N LEU A 77 -36.67 -23.74 7.02
CA LEU A 77 -37.64 -23.42 5.96
C LEU A 77 -38.77 -24.46 5.82
N TRP A 78 -38.50 -25.73 6.15
CA TRP A 78 -39.51 -26.78 6.17
C TRP A 78 -40.45 -26.65 7.36
N GLN A 79 -39.92 -26.37 8.56
CA GLN A 79 -40.74 -26.00 9.72
C GLN A 79 -41.64 -24.80 9.37
N ALA A 80 -41.07 -23.75 8.78
CA ALA A 80 -41.80 -22.55 8.40
C ALA A 80 -42.94 -22.82 7.40
N ARG A 81 -42.72 -23.74 6.45
CA ARG A 81 -43.70 -24.09 5.43
C ARG A 81 -44.84 -24.96 5.98
N TYR A 82 -44.52 -26.00 6.74
CA TYR A 82 -45.49 -27.07 7.04
C TYR A 82 -46.07 -27.04 8.46
N LEU A 83 -45.36 -26.46 9.44
CA LEU A 83 -45.77 -26.50 10.85
C LEU A 83 -46.53 -25.25 11.32
N GLN A 84 -46.76 -24.28 10.44
CA GLN A 84 -47.57 -23.08 10.68
C GLN A 84 -47.25 -22.40 12.05
N GLU A 85 -48.17 -22.47 13.01
CA GLU A 85 -48.04 -21.85 14.35
C GLU A 85 -46.95 -22.53 15.20
N HIS A 86 -46.70 -23.82 15.02
CA HIS A 86 -45.69 -24.59 15.75
C HIS A 86 -44.29 -24.54 15.10
N ALA A 87 -44.13 -23.80 14.00
CA ALA A 87 -42.88 -23.74 13.26
C ALA A 87 -41.71 -23.23 14.13
N LEU A 88 -41.94 -22.15 14.89
CA LEU A 88 -40.89 -21.56 15.73
C LEU A 88 -40.56 -22.44 16.93
N SER A 89 -41.55 -22.97 17.65
CA SER A 89 -41.30 -23.84 18.81
C SER A 89 -40.59 -25.13 18.42
N SER A 90 -41.00 -25.76 17.32
CA SER A 90 -40.33 -26.95 16.79
C SER A 90 -38.89 -26.66 16.37
N PHE A 91 -38.63 -25.53 15.70
CA PHE A 91 -37.28 -25.14 15.31
C PHE A 91 -36.38 -24.85 16.51
N THR A 92 -36.87 -24.10 17.49
CA THR A 92 -36.15 -23.76 18.72
C THR A 92 -35.77 -25.03 19.48
N MET A 93 -36.72 -25.94 19.72
CA MET A 93 -36.44 -27.23 20.37
C MET A 93 -35.37 -28.04 19.65
N ALA A 94 -35.44 -28.11 18.32
CA ALA A 94 -34.45 -28.85 17.54
C ALA A 94 -33.05 -28.23 17.63
N MET A 95 -32.95 -26.89 17.56
CA MET A 95 -31.67 -26.18 17.65
C MET A 95 -31.09 -26.15 19.06
N ASP A 96 -31.92 -26.09 20.10
CA ASP A 96 -31.47 -26.24 21.49
C ASP A 96 -30.83 -27.63 21.68
N ASN A 97 -31.50 -28.69 21.23
CA ASN A 97 -30.95 -30.06 21.29
C ASN A 97 -29.65 -30.20 20.48
N VAL A 98 -29.56 -29.61 19.28
CA VAL A 98 -28.30 -29.57 18.51
C VAL A 98 -27.20 -28.85 19.30
N THR A 99 -27.52 -27.70 19.91
CA THR A 99 -26.55 -26.87 20.64
C THR A 99 -26.01 -27.57 21.89
N GLU A 100 -26.85 -28.33 22.59
CA GLU A 100 -26.43 -29.11 23.76
C GLU A 100 -25.43 -30.22 23.42
N ASN A 101 -25.42 -30.70 22.17
CA ASN A 101 -24.65 -31.87 21.74
C ASN A 101 -23.53 -31.56 20.74
N ILE A 102 -23.38 -30.31 20.33
CA ILE A 102 -22.18 -29.86 19.63
C ILE A 102 -21.09 -29.62 20.67
N ASP A 103 -19.89 -30.15 20.42
CA ASP A 103 -18.71 -29.82 21.21
C ASP A 103 -18.46 -28.30 21.12
N GLY A 104 -18.67 -27.61 22.25
CA GLY A 104 -18.65 -26.17 22.33
C GLY A 104 -17.29 -25.58 21.93
N ALA A 105 -17.34 -24.53 21.11
CA ALA A 105 -16.21 -23.72 20.64
C ALA A 105 -15.07 -24.54 20.02
N TRP A 106 -15.25 -24.93 18.75
CA TRP A 106 -14.14 -25.42 17.92
C TRP A 106 -12.94 -24.48 18.01
N ASP A 107 -11.87 -24.93 18.69
CA ASP A 107 -10.62 -24.21 18.81
C ASP A 107 -9.58 -24.81 17.84
N PRO A 108 -9.45 -24.23 16.64
CA PRO A 108 -8.48 -24.71 15.66
C PRO A 108 -7.03 -24.59 16.12
N THR A 109 -6.74 -23.87 17.21
CA THR A 109 -5.38 -23.62 17.67
C THR A 109 -4.80 -24.75 18.52
N HIS A 110 -5.66 -25.42 19.28
CA HIS A 110 -5.27 -26.59 20.08
C HIS A 110 -5.70 -27.90 19.40
N HIS A 111 -6.78 -27.88 18.61
CA HIS A 111 -7.36 -29.09 18.01
C HIS A 111 -7.64 -28.95 16.50
N PRO A 112 -6.61 -28.72 15.65
CA PRO A 112 -6.77 -28.50 14.20
C PRO A 112 -7.28 -29.72 13.42
N LEU A 113 -7.33 -30.91 14.05
CA LEU A 113 -7.78 -32.17 13.47
C LEU A 113 -9.22 -32.53 13.86
N GLU A 114 -9.83 -31.79 14.78
CA GLU A 114 -11.24 -32.01 15.16
C GLU A 114 -12.19 -31.65 14.01
N ALA A 115 -13.39 -32.24 14.09
CA ALA A 115 -14.45 -32.01 13.13
C ALA A 115 -14.88 -30.53 13.17
N LEU A 116 -14.89 -29.87 12.02
CA LEU A 116 -15.51 -28.55 11.93
C LEU A 116 -17.04 -28.73 11.93
N GLN A 117 -17.69 -28.43 13.05
CA GLN A 117 -19.15 -28.49 13.19
C GLN A 117 -19.72 -27.07 13.06
N VAL A 118 -20.63 -26.85 12.11
CA VAL A 118 -21.17 -25.51 11.83
C VAL A 118 -22.65 -25.58 11.51
N VAL A 119 -23.43 -24.67 12.10
CA VAL A 119 -24.85 -24.49 11.78
C VAL A 119 -25.01 -23.44 10.69
N ALA A 120 -25.77 -23.75 9.66
CA ALA A 120 -26.16 -22.78 8.65
C ALA A 120 -27.39 -21.98 9.13
N PRO A 121 -27.40 -20.65 8.94
CA PRO A 121 -28.57 -19.85 9.27
C PRO A 121 -29.78 -20.27 8.42
N VAL A 122 -30.98 -19.97 8.90
CA VAL A 122 -32.20 -20.17 8.10
C VAL A 122 -32.12 -19.23 6.90
N GLN A 123 -32.01 -19.81 5.71
CA GLN A 123 -31.80 -19.06 4.48
C GLN A 123 -32.97 -18.10 4.25
N LEU A 124 -32.66 -16.80 4.09
CA LEU A 124 -33.64 -15.79 3.74
C LEU A 124 -34.12 -16.03 2.30
N PRO A 125 -35.42 -16.26 2.06
CA PRO A 125 -35.95 -16.36 0.71
C PRO A 125 -35.98 -15.01 0.00
N ARG A 126 -35.92 -15.02 -1.34
CA ARG A 126 -36.40 -13.89 -2.14
C ARG A 126 -37.92 -13.99 -2.26
N TYR A 127 -38.62 -13.34 -1.34
CA TYR A 127 -40.09 -13.39 -1.23
C TYR A 127 -40.85 -13.02 -2.52
N GLU A 128 -40.26 -12.20 -3.38
CA GLU A 128 -40.83 -11.82 -4.69
C GLU A 128 -40.85 -12.96 -5.72
N LEU A 129 -39.95 -13.93 -5.59
CA LEU A 129 -39.84 -15.09 -6.49
C LEU A 129 -40.58 -16.32 -5.95
N LEU A 130 -41.12 -16.25 -4.72
CA LEU A 130 -41.87 -17.35 -4.13
C LEU A 130 -43.24 -17.49 -4.78
N SER A 131 -43.65 -18.74 -5.03
CA SER A 131 -45.04 -19.07 -5.33
C SER A 131 -45.97 -18.61 -4.20
N GLU A 132 -47.21 -18.26 -4.54
CA GLU A 132 -48.21 -17.75 -3.60
C GLU A 132 -48.41 -18.64 -2.35
N GLU A 133 -48.47 -19.96 -2.53
CA GLU A 133 -48.59 -20.94 -1.43
C GLU A 133 -47.42 -20.84 -0.43
N ARG A 134 -46.19 -20.79 -0.95
CA ARG A 134 -44.97 -20.65 -0.14
C ARG A 134 -44.90 -19.30 0.57
N ARG A 135 -45.30 -18.22 -0.11
CA ARG A 135 -45.29 -16.87 0.45
C ARG A 135 -46.23 -16.70 1.65
N ARG A 136 -47.35 -17.44 1.69
CA ARG A 136 -48.29 -17.44 2.82
C ARG A 136 -47.74 -18.12 4.07
N THR A 137 -46.87 -19.11 3.91
CA THR A 137 -46.38 -19.95 5.01
C THR A 137 -44.98 -19.53 5.46
N ILE A 138 -44.08 -19.25 4.52
CA ILE A 138 -42.73 -18.79 4.77
C ILE A 138 -42.76 -17.26 4.81
N THR A 139 -43.06 -16.69 5.97
CA THR A 139 -43.15 -15.23 6.15
C THR A 139 -41.80 -14.64 6.59
N PRO A 140 -41.52 -13.36 6.23
CA PRO A 140 -40.32 -12.65 6.70
C PRO A 140 -40.13 -12.70 8.22
N GLN A 141 -41.20 -12.42 8.97
CA GLN A 141 -41.17 -12.42 10.42
C GLN A 141 -40.75 -13.78 10.99
N ARG A 142 -41.32 -14.87 10.48
CA ARG A 142 -41.04 -16.22 11.00
C ARG A 142 -39.59 -16.63 10.77
N VAL A 143 -39.03 -16.33 9.59
CA VAL A 143 -37.62 -16.62 9.30
C VAL A 143 -36.69 -15.75 10.15
N GLU A 144 -37.05 -14.48 10.36
CA GLU A 144 -36.30 -13.57 11.23
C GLU A 144 -36.31 -14.02 12.69
N ASP A 145 -37.45 -14.49 13.20
CA ASP A 145 -37.56 -15.00 14.57
C ASP A 145 -36.69 -16.26 14.78
N MET A 146 -36.66 -17.16 13.80
CA MET A 146 -35.79 -18.34 13.80
C MET A 146 -34.30 -17.96 13.79
N ASN A 147 -33.91 -17.03 12.91
CA ASN A 147 -32.52 -16.54 12.87
C ASN A 147 -32.14 -15.74 14.13
N SER A 148 -33.08 -15.00 14.71
CA SER A 148 -32.89 -14.30 15.99
C SER A 148 -32.62 -15.29 17.13
N HIS A 149 -33.25 -16.47 17.12
CA HIS A 149 -32.95 -17.52 18.07
C HIS A 149 -31.55 -18.12 17.86
N LEU A 150 -31.15 -18.41 16.61
CA LEU A 150 -29.77 -18.83 16.30
C LEU A 150 -28.73 -17.80 16.74
N LEU A 151 -29.02 -16.50 16.60
CA LEU A 151 -28.14 -15.43 17.06
C LEU A 151 -27.96 -15.48 18.59
N ARG A 152 -29.05 -15.65 19.34
CA ARG A 152 -28.98 -15.83 20.81
C ARG A 152 -28.16 -17.05 21.21
N LEU A 153 -28.29 -18.17 20.49
CA LEU A 153 -27.48 -19.37 20.74
C LEU A 153 -26.00 -19.14 20.41
N ALA A 154 -25.70 -18.42 19.32
CA ALA A 154 -24.33 -18.04 18.97
C ALA A 154 -23.69 -17.15 20.06
N GLU A 155 -24.41 -16.18 20.59
CA GLU A 155 -23.91 -15.25 21.62
C GLU A 155 -23.78 -15.92 23.00
N ASN A 156 -24.80 -16.67 23.44
CA ASN A 156 -24.87 -17.20 24.80
C ASN A 156 -24.21 -18.57 24.97
N ARG A 157 -24.17 -19.38 23.90
CA ARG A 157 -23.66 -20.76 23.92
C ARG A 157 -22.49 -20.98 22.96
N SER A 158 -21.98 -19.92 22.32
CA SER A 158 -20.88 -20.00 21.34
C SER A 158 -21.16 -20.97 20.19
N LEU A 159 -22.43 -21.12 19.81
CA LEU A 159 -22.81 -21.95 18.66
C LEU A 159 -22.19 -21.40 17.36
N PRO A 160 -21.39 -22.18 16.62
CA PRO A 160 -20.76 -21.73 15.38
C PRO A 160 -21.80 -21.64 14.25
N VAL A 161 -22.29 -20.44 13.96
CA VAL A 161 -23.25 -20.18 12.88
C VAL A 161 -22.58 -19.53 11.67
N ALA A 162 -22.76 -20.11 10.47
CA ALA A 162 -22.21 -19.61 9.20
C ALA A 162 -22.99 -18.43 8.62
N TRP A 163 -23.03 -17.29 9.33
CA TRP A 163 -23.72 -16.07 8.86
C TRP A 163 -23.24 -15.57 7.50
N ALA A 164 -22.00 -15.91 7.10
CA ALA A 164 -21.46 -15.63 5.77
C ALA A 164 -22.36 -16.17 4.64
N PHE A 165 -23.06 -17.29 4.83
CA PHE A 165 -23.97 -17.84 3.83
C PHE A 165 -25.17 -16.93 3.57
N SER A 166 -25.78 -16.40 4.63
CA SER A 166 -26.86 -15.43 4.50
C SER A 166 -26.35 -14.12 3.88
N ALA A 167 -25.16 -13.66 4.28
CA ALA A 167 -24.55 -12.44 3.75
C ALA A 167 -24.25 -12.52 2.24
N MET A 168 -23.87 -13.69 1.72
CA MET A 168 -23.65 -13.89 0.27
C MET A 168 -24.93 -13.77 -0.57
N LEU A 169 -26.09 -14.02 0.05
CA LEU A 169 -27.39 -13.98 -0.61
C LEU A 169 -28.13 -12.65 -0.37
N SER A 170 -27.85 -11.99 0.75
CA SER A 170 -28.49 -10.73 1.13
C SER A 170 -28.19 -9.63 0.11
N GLU A 171 -29.20 -8.80 -0.21
CA GLU A 171 -29.11 -7.70 -1.17
C GLU A 171 -28.70 -8.09 -2.61
N GLN A 172 -28.65 -9.38 -2.98
CA GLN A 172 -28.22 -9.86 -4.29
C GLN A 172 -29.31 -10.69 -5.00
N PRO A 173 -30.20 -10.07 -5.80
CA PRO A 173 -31.27 -10.80 -6.49
C PRO A 173 -30.77 -11.91 -7.41
N LYS A 174 -29.61 -11.70 -8.04
CA LYS A 174 -28.98 -12.66 -8.96
C LYS A 174 -28.31 -13.85 -8.24
N ALA A 175 -28.26 -13.85 -6.92
CA ALA A 175 -27.68 -14.94 -6.14
C ALA A 175 -28.64 -16.13 -5.95
N TYR A 176 -29.93 -15.95 -6.30
CA TYR A 176 -30.97 -16.96 -6.16
C TYR A 176 -31.30 -17.64 -7.49
N ASP A 177 -31.74 -18.89 -7.41
CA ASP A 177 -32.42 -19.55 -8.51
C ASP A 177 -33.84 -18.99 -8.73
N GLU A 178 -34.52 -19.51 -9.75
CA GLU A 178 -35.89 -19.10 -10.10
C GLU A 178 -36.90 -19.31 -8.97
N SER A 179 -36.61 -20.20 -8.02
CA SER A 179 -37.51 -20.50 -6.90
C SER A 179 -37.44 -19.47 -5.78
N GLY A 180 -36.39 -18.63 -5.76
CA GLY A 180 -36.12 -17.69 -4.68
C GLY A 180 -35.69 -18.34 -3.36
N LEU A 181 -35.48 -19.67 -3.32
CA LEU A 181 -35.13 -20.43 -2.12
C LEU A 181 -33.71 -20.98 -2.13
N HIS A 182 -33.08 -21.16 -3.30
CA HIS A 182 -31.77 -21.78 -3.38
C HIS A 182 -30.74 -20.81 -3.95
N ALA A 183 -29.51 -20.90 -3.42
CA ALA A 183 -28.36 -20.25 -4.02
C ALA A 183 -28.07 -20.87 -5.39
N ILE A 184 -27.66 -20.05 -6.36
CA ILE A 184 -27.11 -20.56 -7.62
C ILE A 184 -25.78 -21.29 -7.40
N GLY A 185 -25.38 -22.14 -8.35
CA GLY A 185 -24.16 -22.95 -8.25
C GLY A 185 -22.91 -22.14 -7.92
N ASP A 186 -22.70 -21.01 -8.57
CA ASP A 186 -21.53 -20.14 -8.32
C ASP A 186 -21.48 -19.60 -6.88
N VAL A 187 -22.63 -19.31 -6.27
CA VAL A 187 -22.70 -18.84 -4.88
C VAL A 187 -22.48 -19.99 -3.92
N ALA A 188 -23.06 -21.16 -4.20
CA ALA A 188 -22.83 -22.37 -3.42
C ALA A 188 -21.35 -22.80 -3.45
N ASP A 189 -20.67 -22.67 -4.59
CA ASP A 189 -19.22 -22.89 -4.73
C ASP A 189 -18.41 -22.01 -3.77
N ARG A 190 -18.78 -20.73 -3.62
CA ARG A 190 -18.12 -19.81 -2.67
C ARG A 190 -18.48 -20.09 -1.21
N MET A 191 -19.69 -20.58 -0.94
CA MET A 191 -20.04 -21.07 0.40
C MET A 191 -19.16 -22.25 0.81
N VAL A 192 -18.88 -23.17 -0.12
CA VAL A 192 -17.93 -24.28 0.10
C VAL A 192 -16.52 -23.75 0.33
N ASP A 193 -16.05 -22.79 -0.47
CA ASP A 193 -14.74 -22.16 -0.25
C ASP A 193 -14.61 -21.60 1.18
N VAL A 194 -15.66 -20.97 1.72
CA VAL A 194 -15.63 -20.48 3.12
C VAL A 194 -15.45 -21.62 4.12
N LEU A 195 -16.19 -22.71 3.99
CA LEU A 195 -16.07 -23.87 4.90
C LEU A 195 -14.68 -24.50 4.83
N LEU A 196 -14.20 -24.74 3.61
CA LEU A 196 -12.87 -25.27 3.37
C LEU A 196 -11.79 -24.33 3.89
N ASN A 197 -11.94 -23.02 3.68
CA ASN A 197 -10.97 -22.03 4.17
C ASN A 197 -10.95 -21.96 5.69
N VAL A 198 -12.10 -21.99 6.37
CA VAL A 198 -12.17 -22.03 7.84
C VAL A 198 -11.36 -23.22 8.35
N ARG A 199 -11.62 -24.42 7.82
CA ARG A 199 -10.95 -25.64 8.28
C ARG A 199 -9.49 -25.74 7.86
N CYS A 200 -9.18 -25.48 6.61
CA CYS A 200 -7.85 -25.70 6.06
C CYS A 200 -6.87 -24.59 6.46
N ASN A 201 -7.32 -23.34 6.57
CA ASN A 201 -6.44 -22.26 7.01
C ASN A 201 -6.17 -22.29 8.52
N ALA A 202 -7.06 -22.88 9.31
CA ALA A 202 -6.83 -23.16 10.73
C ALA A 202 -5.53 -23.97 10.98
N LYS A 203 -5.14 -24.86 10.06
CA LYS A 203 -3.87 -25.61 10.16
C LYS A 203 -2.63 -24.77 9.86
N SER A 204 -2.80 -23.56 9.33
CA SER A 204 -1.71 -22.69 8.87
C SER A 204 -1.47 -21.46 9.76
N ILE A 205 -2.01 -21.47 10.98
CA ILE A 205 -2.00 -20.32 11.91
C ILE A 205 -0.60 -19.76 12.21
N PRO A 206 0.47 -20.57 12.38
CA PRO A 206 1.84 -20.03 12.55
C PRO A 206 2.50 -19.51 11.25
N ALA A 207 1.87 -19.72 10.08
CA ALA A 207 2.51 -19.59 8.76
C ALA A 207 2.12 -18.34 7.96
N ILE A 208 1.26 -17.46 8.48
CA ILE A 208 0.96 -16.17 7.82
C ILE A 208 2.12 -15.21 8.06
N ARG A 209 3.17 -15.38 7.25
CA ARG A 209 4.31 -14.48 7.15
C ARG A 209 4.21 -13.68 5.85
N PHE A 210 4.96 -12.59 5.77
CA PHE A 210 5.16 -11.90 4.51
C PHE A 210 5.74 -12.89 3.46
N PRO A 211 5.18 -12.95 2.23
CA PRO A 211 4.03 -12.20 1.74
C PRO A 211 2.69 -12.84 2.15
N MET A 212 1.80 -12.04 2.72
CA MET A 212 0.43 -12.42 3.05
C MET A 212 -0.31 -12.81 1.77
N ASN A 213 -0.94 -13.98 1.73
CA ASN A 213 -1.66 -14.49 0.57
C ASN A 213 -3.12 -14.89 0.86
N ARG A 214 -3.58 -14.69 2.10
CA ARG A 214 -4.93 -15.05 2.57
C ARG A 214 -5.36 -14.05 3.63
N THR A 215 -6.62 -13.63 3.59
CA THR A 215 -7.22 -12.61 4.48
C THR A 215 -8.53 -13.04 5.13
N CYS A 216 -9.21 -14.04 4.53
CA CYS A 216 -10.50 -14.54 4.97
C CYS A 216 -10.34 -15.91 5.65
N CYS A 217 -11.16 -16.17 6.66
CA CYS A 217 -11.17 -17.44 7.38
C CYS A 217 -9.81 -17.82 7.97
N VAL A 218 -9.04 -16.82 8.43
CA VAL A 218 -7.73 -16.99 9.04
C VAL A 218 -7.65 -16.24 10.36
N ARG A 219 -6.91 -16.80 11.32
CA ARG A 219 -6.49 -16.05 12.51
C ARG A 219 -5.34 -15.12 12.11
N TYR A 220 -5.50 -13.83 12.34
CA TYR A 220 -4.44 -12.87 12.06
C TYR A 220 -3.31 -13.04 13.08
N PRO A 221 -2.03 -12.91 12.66
CA PRO A 221 -0.90 -13.08 13.56
C PRO A 221 -0.93 -12.03 14.67
N THR A 222 -0.43 -12.40 15.85
CA THR A 222 -0.23 -11.45 16.94
C THR A 222 0.81 -10.41 16.54
N PRO A 223 0.67 -9.15 16.98
CA PRO A 223 1.63 -8.10 16.65
C PRO A 223 3.01 -8.49 17.16
N SER A 224 4.03 -8.31 16.31
CA SER A 224 5.42 -8.49 16.71
C SER A 224 5.76 -7.56 17.88
N TRP A 225 6.77 -7.89 18.68
CA TRP A 225 7.20 -7.01 19.78
C TRP A 225 7.58 -5.60 19.28
N MET A 226 8.10 -5.47 18.06
CA MET A 226 8.42 -4.17 17.43
C MET A 226 7.15 -3.41 17.09
N THR A 227 6.16 -4.11 16.53
CA THR A 227 4.82 -3.56 16.27
C THR A 227 4.18 -3.10 17.59
N GLN A 228 4.23 -3.91 18.64
CA GLN A 228 3.67 -3.55 19.95
C GLN A 228 4.36 -2.32 20.54
N LEU A 229 5.70 -2.27 20.54
CA LEU A 229 6.48 -1.12 20.99
C LEU A 229 6.15 0.14 20.18
N PHE A 230 6.00 0.01 18.86
CA PHE A 230 5.63 1.13 18.02
C PHE A 230 4.22 1.62 18.30
N LEU A 231 3.25 0.72 18.44
CA LEU A 231 1.86 1.08 18.74
C LEU A 231 1.72 1.76 20.10
N THR A 232 2.45 1.30 21.13
CA THR A 232 2.45 1.95 22.45
C THR A 232 3.10 3.34 22.39
N ALA A 233 4.23 3.48 21.69
CA ALA A 233 4.86 4.78 21.45
C ALA A 233 3.97 5.73 20.64
N SER A 234 3.24 5.19 19.64
CA SER A 234 2.27 5.94 18.84
C SER A 234 1.10 6.43 19.70
N SER A 235 0.56 5.60 20.59
CA SER A 235 -0.50 6.01 21.51
C SER A 235 -0.04 7.13 22.45
N ALA A 236 1.18 7.05 22.97
CA ALA A 236 1.76 8.14 23.77
C ALA A 236 1.88 9.43 22.93
N SER A 237 2.39 9.34 21.70
CA SER A 237 2.48 10.48 20.77
C SER A 237 1.11 11.07 20.41
N PHE A 238 0.06 10.26 20.32
CA PHE A 238 -1.30 10.71 20.06
C PHE A 238 -1.86 11.56 21.20
N VAL A 239 -1.60 11.18 22.46
CA VAL A 239 -1.98 12.00 23.63
C VAL A 239 -1.37 13.41 23.50
N TRP A 240 -0.10 13.52 23.09
CA TRP A 240 0.55 14.81 22.83
C TRP A 240 -0.09 15.61 21.69
N PHE A 241 -0.57 14.94 20.65
CA PHE A 241 -1.23 15.57 19.51
C PHE A 241 -2.57 16.21 19.90
N VAL A 242 -3.33 15.56 20.79
CA VAL A 242 -4.68 15.99 21.17
C VAL A 242 -4.68 16.98 22.34
N LEU A 243 -3.68 16.90 23.24
CA LEU A 243 -3.65 17.76 24.42
C LEU A 243 -3.57 19.26 24.06
N PRO A 244 -4.50 20.10 24.57
CA PRO A 244 -4.43 21.54 24.37
C PRO A 244 -3.15 22.13 24.99
N ALA A 245 -2.55 23.12 24.31
CA ALA A 245 -1.32 23.77 24.76
C ALA A 245 -1.39 24.36 26.18
N ARG A 246 -2.60 24.62 26.69
CA ARG A 246 -2.84 25.13 28.05
C ARG A 246 -2.56 24.07 29.13
N TYR A 247 -2.91 22.80 28.90
CA TYR A 247 -2.63 21.71 29.84
C TYR A 247 -1.14 21.33 29.84
N LEU A 248 -0.49 21.46 28.69
CA LEU A 248 0.94 21.23 28.56
C LEU A 248 1.75 22.20 29.43
N LYS A 249 1.35 23.46 29.57
CA LYS A 249 2.05 24.43 30.45
C LYS A 249 2.18 23.97 31.91
N ASN A 250 1.26 23.15 32.41
CA ASN A 250 1.32 22.62 33.79
C ASN A 250 2.30 21.44 33.94
N ILE A 251 2.82 20.91 32.82
CA ILE A 251 3.80 19.82 32.74
C ILE A 251 5.17 20.38 32.29
N ALA A 252 5.38 21.70 32.44
CA ALA A 252 6.56 22.45 32.02
C ALA A 252 7.94 21.79 32.29
N PRO A 253 8.21 21.13 33.43
CA PRO A 253 9.52 20.50 33.66
C PRO A 253 9.80 19.28 32.76
N PHE A 254 8.78 18.61 32.21
CA PHE A 254 8.97 17.50 31.26
C PHE A 254 9.05 18.00 29.79
N LEU A 255 8.46 19.17 29.51
CA LEU A 255 8.47 19.78 28.17
C LEU A 255 9.83 20.31 27.74
N SER A 256 10.74 20.62 28.67
CA SER A 256 12.12 21.00 28.34
C SER A 256 12.91 19.84 27.71
N PHE A 257 12.45 18.60 27.87
CA PHE A 257 13.06 17.39 27.30
C PHE A 257 12.53 17.06 25.89
N MET A 258 11.46 17.71 25.43
CA MET A 258 10.76 17.34 24.21
C MET A 258 11.11 18.24 23.01
N PRO A 259 11.09 17.70 21.76
CA PRO A 259 11.26 18.52 20.56
C PRO A 259 10.17 19.59 20.41
N PRO A 260 10.42 20.65 19.62
CA PRO A 260 9.41 21.68 19.32
C PRO A 260 8.08 21.08 18.84
N ARG A 261 6.96 21.71 19.23
CA ARG A 261 5.59 21.21 18.97
C ARG A 261 5.33 20.86 17.51
N LYS A 262 5.89 21.63 16.56
CA LYS A 262 5.79 21.36 15.11
C LYS A 262 6.40 20.01 14.73
N ILE A 263 7.55 19.65 15.30
CA ILE A 263 8.23 18.38 15.07
C ILE A 263 7.45 17.24 15.73
N LEU A 264 7.02 17.43 16.98
CA LEU A 264 6.19 16.44 17.67
C LEU A 264 4.91 16.14 16.90
N THR A 265 4.24 17.17 16.39
CA THR A 265 3.04 17.02 15.53
C THR A 265 3.35 16.23 14.26
N ALA A 266 4.50 16.49 13.61
CA ALA A 266 4.91 15.74 12.43
C ALA A 266 5.19 14.26 12.76
N ILE A 267 5.85 13.98 13.89
CA ILE A 267 6.07 12.61 14.37
C ILE A 267 4.72 11.93 14.65
N SER A 268 3.79 12.58 15.35
CA SER A 268 2.45 12.04 15.62
C SER A 268 1.71 11.70 14.33
N VAL A 269 1.77 12.54 13.29
CA VAL A 269 1.15 12.26 11.99
C VAL A 269 1.72 10.99 11.36
N LEU A 270 3.05 10.79 11.40
CA LEU A 270 3.67 9.56 10.90
C LEU A 270 3.24 8.34 11.73
N CYS A 271 3.23 8.46 13.05
CA CYS A 271 2.81 7.39 13.97
C CYS A 271 1.36 6.98 13.73
N ILE A 272 0.44 7.94 13.58
CA ILE A 272 -0.97 7.70 13.26
C ILE A 272 -1.10 7.02 11.89
N ALA A 273 -0.40 7.51 10.86
CA ALA A 273 -0.49 6.94 9.51
C ALA A 273 -0.01 5.48 9.44
N VAL A 274 1.10 5.16 10.12
CA VAL A 274 1.64 3.81 10.16
C VAL A 274 0.80 2.89 11.05
N SER A 275 0.32 3.38 12.19
CA SER A 275 -0.62 2.62 13.03
C SER A 275 -1.93 2.33 12.29
N TYR A 276 -2.47 3.32 11.59
CA TYR A 276 -3.64 3.14 10.73
C TYR A 276 -3.38 2.10 9.63
N SER A 277 -2.20 2.13 8.99
CA SER A 277 -1.81 1.10 8.01
C SER A 277 -1.82 -0.31 8.61
N TYR A 278 -1.32 -0.46 9.85
CA TYR A 278 -1.36 -1.73 10.57
C TYR A 278 -2.78 -2.20 10.86
N PHE A 279 -3.62 -1.33 11.44
CA PHE A 279 -5.01 -1.67 11.74
C PHE A 279 -5.82 -1.95 10.46
N ALA A 280 -5.59 -1.19 9.40
CA ALA A 280 -6.22 -1.37 8.09
C ALA A 280 -5.90 -2.74 7.49
N ASP A 281 -4.63 -3.10 7.38
CA ASP A 281 -4.20 -4.28 6.61
C ASP A 281 -3.99 -5.53 7.47
N ARG A 282 -3.39 -5.40 8.66
CA ARG A 282 -3.00 -6.52 9.54
C ARG A 282 -4.02 -6.88 10.62
N THR A 283 -5.24 -6.38 10.53
CA THR A 283 -6.34 -6.79 11.43
C THR A 283 -7.63 -7.05 10.64
N GLN A 284 -8.69 -7.51 11.30
CA GLN A 284 -9.99 -7.76 10.67
C GLN A 284 -10.90 -6.51 10.62
N LEU A 285 -10.42 -5.35 11.09
CA LEU A 285 -11.23 -4.12 11.23
C LEU A 285 -11.81 -3.60 9.90
N TRP A 286 -11.07 -3.75 8.80
CA TRP A 286 -11.52 -3.39 7.44
C TRP A 286 -11.73 -4.63 6.60
N MET A 287 -12.63 -4.57 5.63
CA MET A 287 -12.83 -5.67 4.68
C MET A 287 -11.68 -5.74 3.67
N LYS A 288 -11.33 -6.96 3.25
CA LYS A 288 -10.32 -7.20 2.21
C LYS A 288 -11.00 -7.85 1.02
N ASN A 289 -11.23 -7.06 -0.01
CA ASN A 289 -11.93 -7.50 -1.20
C ASN A 289 -10.92 -8.05 -2.21
N GLN A 290 -11.25 -9.20 -2.82
CA GLN A 290 -10.43 -9.76 -3.88
C GLN A 290 -10.47 -8.85 -5.12
N LYS A 291 -9.32 -8.67 -5.76
CA LYS A 291 -9.23 -7.91 -7.01
C LYS A 291 -9.88 -8.68 -8.14
N GLN A 292 -10.76 -8.01 -8.86
CA GLN A 292 -11.33 -8.50 -10.11
C GLN A 292 -11.06 -7.45 -11.17
N PHE A 293 -10.29 -7.82 -12.18
CA PHE A 293 -9.95 -6.90 -13.25
C PHE A 293 -11.12 -6.80 -14.23
N ASP A 294 -11.68 -5.60 -14.35
CA ASP A 294 -12.60 -5.22 -15.42
C ASP A 294 -11.96 -4.12 -16.27
N VAL A 295 -11.91 -4.35 -17.58
CA VAL A 295 -11.40 -3.40 -18.57
C VAL A 295 -12.21 -2.10 -18.54
N ARG A 296 -13.53 -2.18 -18.33
CA ARG A 296 -14.41 -0.99 -18.29
C ARG A 296 -14.09 -0.12 -17.08
N GLU A 297 -13.90 -0.72 -15.91
CA GLU A 297 -13.49 -0.02 -14.69
C GLU A 297 -12.15 0.69 -14.88
N PHE A 298 -11.16 0.00 -15.44
CA PHE A 298 -9.86 0.61 -15.72
C PHE A 298 -9.96 1.77 -16.72
N ALA A 299 -10.76 1.62 -17.78
CA ALA A 299 -10.98 2.67 -18.77
C ALA A 299 -11.69 3.90 -18.15
N MET A 300 -12.67 3.68 -17.27
CA MET A 300 -13.35 4.76 -16.53
C MET A 300 -12.38 5.56 -15.66
N PHE A 301 -11.43 4.91 -14.98
CA PHE A 301 -10.36 5.64 -14.27
C PHE A 301 -9.53 6.50 -15.21
N GLY A 302 -9.16 5.97 -16.38
CA GLY A 302 -8.44 6.73 -17.40
C GLY A 302 -9.19 8.00 -17.83
N VAL A 303 -10.47 7.87 -18.18
CA VAL A 303 -11.32 9.01 -18.57
C VAL A 303 -11.48 10.02 -17.43
N LEU A 304 -11.71 9.54 -16.21
CA LEU A 304 -11.86 10.39 -15.02
C LEU A 304 -10.59 11.22 -14.76
N PHE A 305 -9.42 10.57 -14.71
CA PHE A 305 -8.16 11.25 -14.46
C PHE A 305 -7.80 12.24 -15.57
N MET A 306 -8.03 11.87 -16.84
CA MET A 306 -7.83 12.78 -17.97
C MET A 306 -8.74 14.00 -17.90
N THR A 307 -10.01 13.81 -17.56
CA THR A 307 -10.98 14.92 -17.43
C THR A 307 -10.56 15.89 -16.32
N ILE A 308 -10.20 15.38 -15.14
CA ILE A 308 -9.67 16.19 -14.03
C ILE A 308 -8.38 16.91 -14.46
N GLY A 309 -7.50 16.21 -15.18
CA GLY A 309 -6.25 16.75 -15.71
C GLY A 309 -6.48 17.96 -16.61
N LEU A 310 -7.37 17.81 -17.60
CA LEU A 310 -7.70 18.83 -18.60
C LEU A 310 -8.38 20.05 -17.99
N ILE A 311 -9.37 19.86 -17.11
CA ILE A 311 -10.11 20.96 -16.47
C ILE A 311 -9.20 21.82 -15.57
N THR A 312 -8.10 21.23 -15.05
CA THR A 312 -7.19 21.90 -14.12
C THR A 312 -5.92 22.44 -14.78
N ILE A 313 -5.86 22.51 -16.11
CA ILE A 313 -4.74 23.11 -16.84
C ILE A 313 -4.67 24.61 -16.53
N ARG A 314 -3.49 25.06 -16.10
CA ARG A 314 -3.20 26.46 -15.77
C ARG A 314 -1.81 26.84 -16.26
N ARG A 315 -1.58 28.14 -16.43
CA ARG A 315 -0.26 28.67 -16.78
C ARG A 315 0.67 28.61 -15.57
N SER A 316 1.94 28.27 -15.77
CA SER A 316 2.96 28.27 -14.71
C SER A 316 3.22 29.69 -14.20
N LYS A 317 3.43 29.81 -12.89
CA LYS A 317 3.60 31.07 -12.16
C LYS A 317 5.03 31.64 -12.25
N GLY A 318 5.99 30.87 -12.78
CA GLY A 318 7.37 31.33 -12.99
C GLY A 318 7.51 32.50 -13.98
N ALA A 319 6.43 32.84 -14.68
CA ALA A 319 6.32 33.98 -15.59
C ALA A 319 5.83 35.30 -14.94
N SER A 320 5.61 35.37 -13.63
CA SER A 320 5.08 36.57 -12.94
C SER A 320 5.94 37.00 -11.76
N LEU A 321 6.69 38.10 -11.93
CA LEU A 321 7.26 38.88 -10.83
C LEU A 321 6.16 39.57 -10.01
N PRO A 322 6.42 39.94 -8.74
CA PRO A 322 5.57 40.83 -7.97
C PRO A 322 5.39 42.16 -8.70
N GLN A 323 4.15 42.64 -8.71
CA GLN A 323 3.62 43.84 -9.33
C GLN A 323 4.30 45.15 -8.88
N LYS A 324 5.57 45.37 -9.23
CA LYS A 324 6.24 46.66 -9.01
C LYS A 324 7.51 46.85 -9.85
N GLN A 325 7.39 46.84 -11.18
CA GLN A 325 8.08 47.80 -12.07
C GLN A 325 7.86 47.49 -13.56
N SER A 326 7.53 48.57 -14.27
CA SER A 326 7.65 48.87 -15.71
C SER A 326 6.88 48.03 -16.73
N CYS A 327 6.04 48.77 -17.46
CA CYS A 327 5.60 48.57 -18.84
C CYS A 327 6.69 47.89 -19.69
N LEU A 328 6.30 46.88 -20.50
CA LEU A 328 7.13 45.91 -21.24
C LEU A 328 7.62 44.70 -20.40
N THR A 329 6.69 43.94 -19.83
CA THR A 329 7.02 42.62 -19.26
C THR A 329 7.23 41.62 -20.39
N GLU A 330 8.49 41.42 -20.83
CA GLU A 330 8.84 40.26 -21.66
C GLU A 330 8.39 38.98 -20.93
N MET A 331 7.40 38.29 -21.49
CA MET A 331 6.93 37.01 -20.98
C MET A 331 8.06 35.98 -21.12
N ARG A 332 8.79 35.71 -20.03
CA ARG A 332 9.83 34.68 -19.99
C ARG A 332 9.20 33.30 -20.12
N ASP A 333 9.70 32.51 -21.07
CA ASP A 333 9.33 31.09 -21.22
C ASP A 333 9.91 30.25 -20.08
N GLU A 334 9.15 29.24 -19.63
CA GLU A 334 9.64 28.27 -18.64
C GLU A 334 10.87 27.50 -19.18
N PRO A 335 11.84 27.14 -18.29
CA PRO A 335 13.01 26.37 -18.68
C PRO A 335 12.62 24.95 -19.11
N PHE A 336 13.52 24.32 -19.87
CA PHE A 336 13.35 22.93 -20.31
C PHE A 336 13.08 21.99 -19.13
N LEU A 337 11.94 21.29 -19.19
CA LEU A 337 11.45 20.38 -18.16
C LEU A 337 11.41 21.06 -16.77
N SER A 338 10.54 22.06 -16.65
CA SER A 338 10.37 22.85 -15.42
C SER A 338 9.86 22.00 -14.26
N ARG A 339 9.95 22.52 -13.03
CA ARG A 339 9.51 21.79 -11.83
C ARG A 339 8.02 21.44 -11.92
N ASP A 340 7.18 22.39 -12.32
CA ASP A 340 5.74 22.19 -12.50
C ASP A 340 5.44 21.08 -13.52
N GLN A 341 6.19 21.03 -14.63
CA GLN A 341 6.07 19.96 -15.62
C GLN A 341 6.51 18.60 -15.08
N THR A 342 7.61 18.54 -14.32
CA THR A 342 8.04 17.27 -13.72
C THR A 342 7.08 16.77 -12.66
N ASP A 343 6.49 17.66 -11.86
CA ASP A 343 5.51 17.27 -10.86
C ASP A 343 4.19 16.86 -11.52
N GLU A 344 3.74 17.56 -12.57
CA GLU A 344 2.63 17.12 -13.42
C GLU A 344 2.89 15.72 -14.01
N TRP A 345 4.10 15.50 -14.56
CA TRP A 345 4.48 14.22 -15.15
C TRP A 345 4.41 13.08 -14.14
N LYS A 346 4.99 13.26 -12.96
CA LYS A 346 4.85 12.30 -11.85
C LYS A 346 3.39 12.08 -11.47
N GLY A 347 2.58 13.14 -11.47
CA GLY A 347 1.18 13.06 -11.08
C GLY A 347 0.35 12.11 -11.92
N TRP A 348 0.31 12.33 -13.23
CA TRP A 348 -0.49 11.47 -14.10
C TRP A 348 0.08 10.05 -14.18
N MET A 349 1.41 9.89 -14.13
CA MET A 349 2.02 8.56 -14.06
C MET A 349 1.61 7.82 -12.79
N GLN A 350 1.63 8.51 -11.65
CA GLN A 350 1.24 7.96 -10.37
C GLN A 350 -0.22 7.51 -10.39
N LEU A 351 -1.14 8.31 -10.96
CA LEU A 351 -2.54 7.93 -11.08
C LEU A 351 -2.75 6.66 -11.92
N ILE A 352 -2.01 6.49 -13.01
CA ILE A 352 -2.06 5.27 -13.82
C ILE A 352 -1.52 4.07 -13.03
N ILE A 353 -0.39 4.23 -12.34
CA ILE A 353 0.19 3.18 -11.48
C ILE A 353 -0.79 2.78 -10.37
N LEU A 354 -1.47 3.76 -9.77
CA LEU A 354 -2.50 3.55 -8.76
C LEU A 354 -3.68 2.75 -9.33
N ALA A 355 -4.28 3.17 -10.45
CA ALA A 355 -5.36 2.42 -11.09
C ALA A 355 -4.94 1.00 -11.48
N TYR A 356 -3.71 0.83 -11.98
CA TYR A 356 -3.12 -0.47 -12.31
C TYR A 356 -3.09 -1.41 -11.11
N HIS A 357 -2.61 -0.95 -9.96
CA HIS A 357 -2.59 -1.79 -8.76
C HIS A 357 -4.00 -1.99 -8.20
N TYR A 358 -4.85 -0.97 -8.16
CA TYR A 358 -6.21 -1.08 -7.60
C TYR A 358 -7.06 -2.12 -8.33
N THR A 359 -7.11 -2.04 -9.66
CA THR A 359 -7.90 -2.95 -10.50
C THR A 359 -7.28 -4.34 -10.67
N GLY A 360 -6.02 -4.54 -10.26
CA GLY A 360 -5.32 -5.81 -10.47
C GLY A 360 -4.92 -6.04 -11.94
N ALA A 361 -4.75 -4.98 -12.72
CA ALA A 361 -4.45 -5.01 -14.16
C ALA A 361 -3.09 -5.67 -14.53
N SER A 362 -2.33 -6.17 -13.56
CA SER A 362 -1.02 -6.79 -13.75
C SER A 362 -1.02 -8.01 -14.67
N HIS A 363 -2.15 -8.70 -14.82
CA HIS A 363 -2.27 -9.86 -15.71
C HIS A 363 -2.37 -9.46 -17.19
N MET A 364 -2.78 -8.23 -17.48
CA MET A 364 -2.89 -7.71 -18.84
C MET A 364 -1.54 -7.21 -19.33
N LEU A 365 -0.95 -7.90 -20.31
CA LEU A 365 0.36 -7.56 -20.85
C LEU A 365 0.44 -6.10 -21.36
N PRO A 366 -0.49 -5.58 -22.18
CA PRO A 366 -0.38 -4.21 -22.70
C PRO A 366 -0.36 -3.14 -21.59
N ILE A 367 -1.11 -3.35 -20.50
CA ILE A 367 -1.14 -2.40 -19.38
C ILE A 367 0.17 -2.51 -18.58
N TYR A 368 0.66 -3.73 -18.35
CA TYR A 368 1.95 -3.96 -17.70
C TYR A 368 3.10 -3.28 -18.46
N GLU A 369 3.12 -3.37 -19.78
CA GLU A 369 4.15 -2.75 -20.63
C GLU A 369 4.21 -1.23 -20.42
N VAL A 370 3.05 -0.56 -20.47
CA VAL A 370 2.93 0.88 -20.24
C VAL A 370 3.39 1.24 -18.83
N VAL A 371 2.90 0.56 -17.80
CA VAL A 371 3.27 0.84 -16.39
C VAL A 371 4.77 0.66 -16.16
N ARG A 372 5.38 -0.35 -16.80
CA ARG A 372 6.82 -0.58 -16.75
C ARG A 372 7.60 0.60 -17.35
N LEU A 373 7.11 1.14 -18.47
CA LEU A 373 7.67 2.34 -19.08
C LEU A 373 7.56 3.57 -18.16
N LEU A 374 6.46 3.70 -17.39
CA LEU A 374 6.30 4.78 -16.41
C LEU A 374 7.34 4.69 -15.28
N VAL A 375 7.64 3.49 -14.78
CA VAL A 375 8.70 3.30 -13.78
C VAL A 375 10.06 3.73 -14.34
N ALA A 376 10.37 3.39 -15.58
CA ALA A 376 11.59 3.86 -16.25
C ALA A 376 11.62 5.39 -16.41
N ALA A 377 10.48 6.03 -16.66
CA ALA A 377 10.36 7.48 -16.73
C ALA A 377 10.64 8.16 -15.36
N TYR A 378 10.24 7.55 -14.24
CA TYR A 378 10.64 8.02 -12.91
C TYR A 378 12.17 7.96 -12.72
N LEU A 379 12.80 6.88 -13.15
CA LEU A 379 14.25 6.73 -13.04
C LEU A 379 15.01 7.65 -14.01
N PHE A 380 14.47 7.88 -15.20
CA PHE A 380 14.94 8.94 -16.10
C PHE A 380 14.97 10.30 -15.39
N MET A 381 13.87 10.67 -14.70
CA MET A 381 13.80 11.92 -13.94
C MET A 381 14.82 11.98 -12.80
N THR A 382 15.09 10.85 -12.12
CA THR A 382 16.16 10.77 -11.12
C THR A 382 17.52 11.09 -11.74
N GLY A 383 17.87 10.46 -12.86
CA GLY A 383 19.11 10.72 -13.61
C GLY A 383 19.21 12.18 -14.08
N PHE A 384 18.15 12.68 -14.72
CA PHE A 384 18.06 14.05 -15.24
C PHE A 384 18.18 15.10 -14.12
N GLY A 385 17.31 15.02 -13.12
CA GLY A 385 17.18 16.05 -12.09
C GLY A 385 18.43 16.16 -11.20
N HIS A 386 19.01 15.02 -10.80
CA HIS A 386 20.20 15.02 -9.95
C HIS A 386 21.47 15.39 -10.74
N ALA A 387 21.65 14.91 -11.97
CA ALA A 387 22.79 15.33 -12.79
C ALA A 387 22.73 16.84 -13.09
N LEU A 388 21.54 17.37 -13.41
CA LEU A 388 21.29 18.80 -13.60
C LEU A 388 21.63 19.60 -12.34
N PHE A 389 21.22 19.12 -11.16
CA PHE A 389 21.53 19.74 -9.87
C PHE A 389 23.03 19.81 -9.62
N PHE A 390 23.75 18.68 -9.68
CA PHE A 390 25.20 18.65 -9.43
C PHE A 390 25.99 19.46 -10.44
N ARG A 391 25.49 19.53 -11.68
CA ARG A 391 26.06 20.37 -12.74
C ARG A 391 25.89 21.86 -12.48
N LYS A 392 24.69 22.31 -12.07
CA LYS A 392 24.36 23.73 -11.87
C LYS A 392 24.79 24.26 -10.50
N LYS A 393 24.50 23.52 -9.42
CA LYS A 393 24.73 23.96 -8.04
C LYS A 393 26.10 23.57 -7.48
N ARG A 394 26.74 22.54 -8.04
CA ARG A 394 28.04 21.99 -7.59
C ARG A 394 28.10 21.66 -6.09
N ASP A 395 26.96 21.39 -5.48
CA ASP A 395 26.88 20.95 -4.09
C ASP A 395 27.00 19.42 -4.01
N TYR A 396 28.14 18.95 -3.51
CA TYR A 396 28.43 17.54 -3.26
C TYR A 396 28.52 17.23 -1.75
N SER A 397 27.86 18.04 -0.92
CA SER A 397 27.91 17.90 0.53
C SER A 397 27.27 16.60 1.01
N PHE A 398 27.80 16.05 2.12
CA PHE A 398 27.15 14.95 2.83
C PHE A 398 25.73 15.33 3.28
N ARG A 399 25.49 16.61 3.60
CA ARG A 399 24.17 17.15 3.96
C ARG A 399 23.14 16.87 2.87
N ARG A 400 23.48 17.13 1.61
CA ARG A 400 22.60 16.84 0.46
C ARG A 400 22.30 15.36 0.34
N VAL A 401 23.31 14.50 0.45
CA VAL A 401 23.16 13.03 0.37
C VAL A 401 22.23 12.52 1.47
N ALA A 402 22.48 12.88 2.72
CA ALA A 402 21.65 12.49 3.85
C ALA A 402 20.20 12.98 3.68
N SER A 403 19.99 14.24 3.28
CA SER A 403 18.65 14.80 3.07
C SER A 403 17.85 14.03 2.02
N VAL A 404 18.46 13.69 0.87
CA VAL A 404 17.78 12.95 -0.20
C VAL A 404 17.48 11.52 0.25
N LEU A 405 18.45 10.81 0.83
CA LEU A 405 18.26 9.41 1.26
C LEU A 405 17.23 9.29 2.39
N CYS A 406 17.25 10.21 3.38
CA CYS A 406 16.25 10.23 4.44
C CYS A 406 14.85 10.50 3.86
N ARG A 407 14.72 11.45 2.92
CA ARG A 407 13.42 11.74 2.28
C ARG A 407 12.87 10.55 1.50
N LEU A 408 13.71 9.83 0.77
CA LEU A 408 13.29 8.69 -0.05
C LEU A 408 12.87 7.48 0.81
N ASN A 409 13.53 7.27 1.96
CA ASN A 409 13.42 6.00 2.69
C ASN A 409 12.73 6.08 4.05
N LEU A 410 12.45 7.27 4.60
CA LEU A 410 11.89 7.38 5.96
C LEU A 410 10.65 6.50 6.17
N LEU A 411 9.67 6.61 5.27
CA LEU A 411 8.44 5.82 5.35
C LEU A 411 8.67 4.34 5.03
N SER A 412 9.45 4.05 3.98
CA SER A 412 9.74 2.68 3.54
C SER A 412 10.62 1.89 4.51
N ILE A 413 11.34 2.56 5.42
CA ILE A 413 12.07 1.92 6.53
C ILE A 413 11.14 1.69 7.73
N LEU A 414 10.20 2.61 7.99
CA LEU A 414 9.32 2.51 9.15
C LEU A 414 8.27 1.39 9.01
N LEU A 415 7.67 1.26 7.83
CA LEU A 415 6.61 0.27 7.57
C LEU A 415 7.05 -1.18 7.79
N PRO A 416 8.22 -1.66 7.30
CA PRO A 416 8.71 -3.02 7.55
C PRO A 416 8.65 -3.47 9.01
N TYR A 417 9.06 -2.61 9.95
CA TYR A 417 9.08 -2.95 11.38
C TYR A 417 7.69 -3.09 11.99
N VAL A 418 6.71 -2.33 11.50
CA VAL A 418 5.35 -2.35 12.05
C VAL A 418 4.49 -3.40 11.34
N MET A 419 4.63 -3.51 10.03
CA MET A 419 3.84 -4.39 9.16
C MET A 419 4.39 -5.82 9.07
N ASN A 420 5.55 -6.07 9.69
CA ASN A 420 6.31 -7.31 9.61
C ASN A 420 6.58 -7.74 8.15
N THR A 421 7.06 -6.78 7.35
CA THR A 421 7.39 -6.97 5.92
C THR A 421 8.86 -6.75 5.66
N ASN A 422 9.31 -7.12 4.45
CA ASN A 422 10.67 -6.84 4.01
C ASN A 422 10.77 -5.41 3.45
N TYR A 423 11.92 -4.76 3.65
CA TYR A 423 12.21 -3.44 3.05
C TYR A 423 12.06 -3.43 1.52
N MET A 424 12.40 -4.55 0.86
CA MET A 424 12.25 -4.71 -0.60
C MET A 424 10.79 -4.80 -1.06
N ALA A 425 9.82 -5.00 -0.16
CA ALA A 425 8.39 -4.92 -0.52
C ALA A 425 8.04 -3.55 -1.11
N TYR A 426 8.68 -2.48 -0.62
CA TYR A 426 8.52 -1.11 -1.11
C TYR A 426 9.63 -0.73 -2.11
N TYR A 427 9.94 -1.63 -3.05
CA TYR A 427 11.15 -1.64 -3.88
C TYR A 427 11.52 -0.30 -4.57
N PHE A 428 10.55 0.56 -4.86
CA PHE A 428 10.79 1.83 -5.55
C PHE A 428 11.70 2.78 -4.76
N ALA A 429 11.56 2.83 -3.42
CA ALA A 429 12.40 3.66 -2.56
C ALA A 429 13.88 3.21 -2.54
N PRO A 430 14.22 1.92 -2.31
CA PRO A 430 15.60 1.45 -2.46
C PRO A 430 16.12 1.58 -3.88
N LEU A 431 15.29 1.31 -4.90
CA LEU A 431 15.69 1.40 -6.30
C LEU A 431 16.11 2.83 -6.69
N THR A 432 15.29 3.82 -6.34
CA THR A 432 15.62 5.24 -6.58
C THR A 432 16.80 5.71 -5.75
N SER A 433 16.96 5.21 -4.52
CA SER A 433 18.12 5.51 -3.67
C SER A 433 19.42 4.96 -4.23
N PHE A 434 19.41 3.72 -4.74
CA PHE A 434 20.55 3.12 -5.43
C PHE A 434 20.96 3.96 -6.64
N TRP A 435 20.01 4.29 -7.52
CA TRP A 435 20.30 5.10 -8.71
C TRP A 435 20.73 6.53 -8.38
N TYR A 436 20.17 7.13 -7.32
CA TYR A 436 20.65 8.42 -6.81
C TYR A 436 22.13 8.35 -6.40
N LEU A 437 22.53 7.30 -5.67
CA LEU A 437 23.92 7.10 -5.27
C LEU A 437 24.83 6.88 -6.48
N VAL A 438 24.41 6.11 -7.48
CA VAL A 438 25.14 5.94 -8.75
C VAL A 438 25.36 7.30 -9.44
N VAL A 439 24.31 8.13 -9.54
CA VAL A 439 24.40 9.48 -10.13
C VAL A 439 25.34 10.37 -9.31
N PHE A 440 25.22 10.34 -7.97
CA PHE A 440 26.06 11.12 -7.07
C PHE A 440 27.54 10.76 -7.23
N TRP A 441 27.91 9.48 -7.12
CA TRP A 441 29.30 9.04 -7.25
C TRP A 441 29.87 9.32 -8.63
N THR A 442 29.06 9.09 -9.68
CA THR A 442 29.45 9.41 -11.06
C THR A 442 29.74 10.90 -11.20
N MET A 443 28.96 11.79 -10.58
CA MET A 443 29.21 13.23 -10.68
C MET A 443 30.33 13.71 -9.73
N TYR A 444 30.49 13.09 -8.56
CA TYR A 444 31.44 13.48 -7.51
C TYR A 444 32.91 13.17 -7.86
N ILE A 445 33.20 11.97 -8.38
CA ILE A 445 34.58 11.52 -8.63
C ILE A 445 35.24 12.42 -9.67
N GLY A 446 36.25 13.20 -9.30
CA GLY A 446 36.89 14.16 -10.20
C GLY A 446 36.00 15.35 -10.60
N HIS A 447 35.09 15.79 -9.73
CA HIS A 447 34.11 16.83 -10.01
C HIS A 447 34.70 18.17 -10.52
N VAL A 448 35.95 18.49 -10.17
CA VAL A 448 36.66 19.70 -10.61
C VAL A 448 36.73 19.78 -12.15
N ARG A 449 36.96 18.63 -12.80
CA ARG A 449 37.05 18.53 -14.27
C ARG A 449 35.70 18.36 -14.95
N ASN A 450 34.59 18.40 -14.21
CA ASN A 450 33.29 18.16 -14.81
C ASN A 450 32.97 19.17 -15.93
N ASN A 451 33.56 20.37 -15.93
CA ASN A 451 33.35 21.38 -16.98
C ASN A 451 33.59 20.85 -18.41
N SER A 452 34.54 19.93 -18.58
CA SER A 452 34.76 19.24 -19.86
C SER A 452 33.67 18.21 -20.13
N LEU A 453 32.96 18.38 -21.25
CA LEU A 453 31.90 17.45 -21.66
C LEU A 453 32.46 16.05 -21.92
N ARG A 454 33.59 15.97 -22.63
CA ARG A 454 34.26 14.69 -22.95
C ARG A 454 34.56 13.89 -21.68
N PHE A 455 35.07 14.56 -20.65
CA PHE A 455 35.39 13.94 -19.38
C PHE A 455 34.16 13.38 -18.67
N VAL A 456 33.08 14.16 -18.57
CA VAL A 456 31.86 13.71 -17.87
C VAL A 456 31.11 12.64 -18.65
N THR A 457 31.04 12.76 -19.98
CA THR A 457 30.46 11.72 -20.83
C THR A 457 31.24 10.42 -20.69
N GLY A 458 32.58 10.46 -20.68
CA GLY A 458 33.41 9.28 -20.42
C GLY A 458 33.13 8.64 -19.06
N LYS A 459 32.93 9.44 -18.00
CA LYS A 459 32.55 8.94 -16.67
C LYS A 459 31.17 8.28 -16.66
N ILE A 460 30.20 8.83 -17.40
CA ILE A 460 28.86 8.25 -17.52
C ILE A 460 28.95 6.87 -18.17
N PHE A 461 29.69 6.73 -19.28
CA PHE A 461 29.90 5.43 -19.94
C PHE A 461 30.63 4.44 -19.04
N MET A 462 31.69 4.88 -18.34
CA MET A 462 32.43 4.02 -17.40
C MET A 462 31.52 3.54 -16.27
N SER A 463 30.72 4.44 -15.68
CA SER A 463 29.74 4.10 -14.65
C SER A 463 28.71 3.08 -15.16
N ALA A 464 28.17 3.29 -16.36
CA ALA A 464 27.24 2.36 -16.99
C ALA A 464 27.85 0.97 -17.21
N ALA A 465 29.10 0.90 -17.66
CA ALA A 465 29.82 -0.36 -17.81
C ALA A 465 30.01 -1.08 -16.47
N ILE A 466 30.45 -0.38 -15.42
CA ILE A 466 30.66 -0.93 -14.07
C ILE A 466 29.36 -1.47 -13.49
N VAL A 467 28.29 -0.66 -13.48
CA VAL A 467 27.01 -1.04 -12.88
C VAL A 467 26.35 -2.18 -13.66
N ASN A 468 26.38 -2.15 -15.00
CA ASN A 468 25.82 -3.23 -15.80
C ASN A 468 26.63 -4.55 -15.64
N THR A 469 27.95 -4.46 -15.47
CA THR A 469 28.79 -5.63 -15.17
C THR A 469 28.44 -6.20 -13.79
N MET A 470 28.23 -5.33 -12.80
CA MET A 470 27.77 -5.73 -11.46
C MET A 470 26.41 -6.44 -11.50
N ILE A 471 25.46 -5.94 -12.29
CA ILE A 471 24.12 -6.54 -12.44
C ILE A 471 24.19 -7.88 -13.20
N ARG A 472 25.02 -8.00 -14.25
CA ARG A 472 25.09 -9.22 -15.07
C ARG A 472 25.94 -10.32 -14.46
N THR A 473 26.88 -9.99 -13.59
CA THR A 473 27.75 -10.97 -12.93
C THR A 473 27.08 -11.48 -11.66
N PRO A 474 26.65 -12.76 -11.57
CA PRO A 474 25.89 -13.25 -10.42
C PRO A 474 26.63 -13.03 -9.08
N ARG A 475 27.91 -13.42 -9.04
CA ARG A 475 28.71 -13.48 -7.80
C ARG A 475 28.90 -12.13 -7.10
N VAL A 476 28.90 -11.02 -7.83
CA VAL A 476 29.23 -9.71 -7.23
C VAL A 476 28.14 -9.28 -6.26
N LEU A 477 26.89 -9.28 -6.72
CA LEU A 477 25.75 -8.87 -5.90
C LEU A 477 25.51 -9.84 -4.75
N GLN A 478 25.68 -11.14 -4.99
CA GLN A 478 25.57 -12.19 -3.99
C GLN A 478 26.56 -12.00 -2.85
N ASN A 479 27.83 -11.69 -3.17
CA ASN A 479 28.84 -11.42 -2.15
C ASN A 479 28.52 -10.16 -1.33
N VAL A 480 28.05 -9.09 -1.99
CA VAL A 480 27.64 -7.85 -1.29
C VAL A 480 26.49 -8.14 -0.32
N PHE A 481 25.47 -8.88 -0.76
CA PHE A 481 24.31 -9.19 0.07
C PHE A 481 24.66 -10.18 1.18
N TYR A 482 25.56 -11.12 0.93
CA TYR A 482 26.11 -12.00 1.97
C TYR A 482 26.78 -11.20 3.09
N VAL A 483 27.59 -10.19 2.74
CA VAL A 483 28.18 -9.28 3.73
C VAL A 483 27.10 -8.49 4.47
N LEU A 484 26.08 -7.98 3.76
CA LEU A 484 24.97 -7.26 4.40
C LEU A 484 24.16 -8.14 5.37
N GLU A 485 23.94 -9.39 5.01
CA GLU A 485 23.25 -10.36 5.87
C GLU A 485 24.09 -10.67 7.12
N LYS A 486 25.39 -10.97 6.96
CA LYS A 486 26.26 -11.33 8.09
C LYS A 486 26.60 -10.15 8.99
N CYS A 487 26.88 -8.98 8.42
CA CYS A 487 27.25 -7.81 9.21
C CYS A 487 26.05 -7.06 9.76
N PHE A 488 24.94 -6.97 9.01
CA PHE A 488 23.81 -6.11 9.35
C PHE A 488 22.47 -6.82 9.57
N ALA A 489 22.44 -8.16 9.51
CA ALA A 489 21.22 -8.98 9.61
C ALA A 489 20.13 -8.56 8.58
N LEU A 490 20.55 -8.04 7.42
CA LEU A 490 19.66 -7.65 6.34
C LEU A 490 19.44 -8.83 5.39
N ARG A 491 18.30 -9.51 5.52
CA ARG A 491 17.88 -10.61 4.64
C ARG A 491 17.09 -10.07 3.45
N TRP A 492 17.78 -9.75 2.36
CA TRP A 492 17.14 -9.28 1.12
C TRP A 492 17.29 -10.32 0.01
N ASP A 493 16.25 -10.45 -0.82
CA ASP A 493 16.27 -11.32 -1.99
C ASP A 493 17.17 -10.72 -3.09
N VAL A 494 18.28 -11.40 -3.35
CA VAL A 494 19.30 -10.98 -4.32
C VAL A 494 18.76 -11.08 -5.75
N ASP A 495 18.00 -12.12 -6.05
CA ASP A 495 17.51 -12.41 -7.39
C ASP A 495 16.39 -11.44 -7.77
N GLU A 496 15.47 -11.16 -6.83
CA GLU A 496 14.48 -10.09 -7.03
C GLU A 496 15.18 -8.74 -7.24
N TRP A 497 16.15 -8.38 -6.40
CA TRP A 497 16.86 -7.10 -6.54
C TRP A 497 17.59 -6.98 -7.87
N ARG A 498 18.29 -8.04 -8.29
CA ARG A 498 18.98 -8.12 -9.58
C ARG A 498 18.02 -7.96 -10.74
N PHE A 499 16.87 -8.63 -10.69
CA PHE A 499 15.81 -8.52 -11.67
C PHE A 499 15.32 -7.06 -11.78
N ARG A 500 15.02 -6.40 -10.65
CA ARG A 500 14.58 -4.99 -10.65
C ARG A 500 15.61 -4.04 -11.26
N LEU A 501 16.90 -4.24 -10.95
CA LEU A 501 17.99 -3.42 -11.51
C LEU A 501 18.20 -3.65 -13.01
N ALA A 502 18.08 -4.90 -13.47
CA ALA A 502 18.30 -5.25 -14.88
C ALA A 502 17.31 -4.55 -15.82
N LEU A 503 16.04 -4.43 -15.41
CA LEU A 503 14.96 -3.83 -16.19
C LEU A 503 15.26 -2.37 -16.62
N ASP A 504 15.89 -1.57 -15.75
CA ASP A 504 16.12 -0.13 -15.99
C ASP A 504 17.60 0.26 -16.15
N SER A 505 18.45 -0.70 -16.50
CA SER A 505 19.92 -0.56 -16.42
C SER A 505 20.52 0.66 -17.16
N TYR A 506 19.86 1.18 -18.20
CA TYR A 506 20.40 2.29 -19.01
C TYR A 506 19.65 3.63 -18.89
N ILE A 507 18.37 3.61 -18.51
CA ILE A 507 17.50 4.80 -18.64
C ILE A 507 17.94 5.96 -17.75
N VAL A 508 18.54 5.68 -16.58
CA VAL A 508 19.08 6.70 -15.68
C VAL A 508 20.23 7.47 -16.34
N TYR A 509 21.12 6.77 -17.05
CA TYR A 509 22.23 7.40 -17.77
C TYR A 509 21.74 8.25 -18.94
N VAL A 510 20.68 7.81 -19.65
CA VAL A 510 20.00 8.63 -20.66
C VAL A 510 19.46 9.92 -20.04
N GLY A 511 18.85 9.83 -18.85
CA GLY A 511 18.46 10.99 -18.05
C GLY A 511 19.62 11.93 -17.72
N MET A 512 20.75 11.38 -17.25
CA MET A 512 21.96 12.17 -16.97
C MET A 512 22.45 12.92 -18.21
N VAL A 513 22.55 12.24 -19.36
CA VAL A 513 22.97 12.85 -20.63
C VAL A 513 21.99 13.95 -21.04
N CYS A 514 20.68 13.72 -20.95
CA CYS A 514 19.66 14.72 -21.23
C CYS A 514 19.83 15.96 -20.32
N GLY A 515 20.12 15.76 -19.04
CA GLY A 515 20.39 16.83 -18.08
C GLY A 515 21.66 17.64 -18.41
N LEU A 516 22.70 17.00 -18.94
CA LEU A 516 23.91 17.68 -19.40
C LEU A 516 23.68 18.49 -20.67
N VAL A 517 22.94 17.92 -21.63
CA VAL A 517 22.57 18.59 -22.88
C VAL A 517 21.68 19.80 -22.59
N SER A 518 20.70 19.68 -21.69
CA SER A 518 19.81 20.80 -21.34
C SER A 518 20.57 21.99 -20.75
N VAL A 519 21.57 21.74 -19.88
CA VAL A 519 22.45 22.80 -19.36
C VAL A 519 23.19 23.50 -20.48
N ARG A 520 23.76 22.77 -21.43
CA ARG A 520 24.49 23.36 -22.56
C ARG A 520 23.58 24.19 -23.44
N LEU A 521 22.39 23.69 -23.78
CA LEU A 521 21.42 24.43 -24.57
C LEU A 521 20.97 25.73 -23.89
N THR A 522 20.70 25.70 -22.58
CA THR A 522 20.34 26.92 -21.83
C THR A 522 21.54 27.88 -21.72
N GLN A 523 22.75 27.37 -21.46
CA GLN A 523 23.95 28.21 -21.43
C GLN A 523 24.24 28.87 -22.77
N SER A 524 24.03 28.19 -23.90
CA SER A 524 24.21 28.78 -25.23
C SER A 524 23.17 29.86 -25.57
N GLN A 525 22.05 29.93 -24.84
CA GLN A 525 20.98 30.91 -25.05
C GLN A 525 21.06 32.16 -24.15
N ASP A 526 21.56 32.03 -22.91
CA ASP A 526 21.43 33.05 -21.86
C ASP A 526 22.64 34.03 -21.74
N ILE A 527 23.42 34.21 -22.81
CA ILE A 527 24.71 34.94 -22.73
C ILE A 527 24.65 36.24 -23.53
N ARG A 528 24.26 37.31 -22.83
CA ARG A 528 24.46 38.72 -23.23
C ARG A 528 25.89 39.22 -22.90
N GLY A 529 26.92 38.36 -22.78
CA GLY A 529 28.27 38.84 -22.41
C GLY A 529 29.41 37.82 -22.22
N ARG A 530 29.61 36.82 -23.10
CA ARG A 530 30.92 36.12 -23.19
C ARG A 530 31.55 36.35 -24.55
N ASN A 531 32.84 36.67 -24.54
CA ASN A 531 33.62 36.99 -25.74
C ASN A 531 34.28 35.76 -26.39
N ALA A 532 34.19 34.57 -25.80
CA ALA A 532 34.75 33.34 -26.35
C ALA A 532 33.68 32.23 -26.38
N PHE A 533 33.07 32.02 -27.54
CA PHE A 533 32.21 30.87 -27.81
C PHE A 533 33.05 29.76 -28.43
N THR A 534 32.78 28.51 -28.06
CA THR A 534 33.32 27.38 -28.82
C THR A 534 32.59 27.27 -30.17
N GLU A 535 33.28 26.77 -31.21
CA GLU A 535 32.70 26.51 -32.54
C GLU A 535 31.37 25.74 -32.47
N LEU A 536 31.30 24.75 -31.58
CA LEU A 536 30.10 23.95 -31.34
C LEU A 536 28.92 24.79 -30.81
N GLU A 537 29.16 25.74 -29.90
CA GLU A 537 28.10 26.59 -29.33
C GLU A 537 27.56 27.58 -30.38
N MET A 538 28.44 28.12 -31.23
CA MET A 538 28.04 28.97 -32.36
C MET A 538 27.22 28.19 -33.38
N PHE A 539 27.64 26.96 -33.71
CA PHE A 539 26.90 26.07 -34.59
C PHE A 539 25.50 25.75 -34.04
N ILE A 540 25.40 25.38 -32.76
CA ILE A 540 24.13 25.07 -32.09
C ILE A 540 23.20 26.30 -32.11
N ARG A 541 23.73 27.50 -31.83
CA ARG A 541 22.93 28.73 -31.85
C ARG A 541 22.43 29.04 -33.26
N ARG A 542 23.29 28.97 -34.28
CA ARG A 542 22.94 29.25 -35.68
C ARG A 542 21.87 28.29 -36.22
N HIS A 543 21.96 27.02 -35.83
CA HIS A 543 21.06 25.97 -36.33
C HIS A 543 20.00 25.54 -35.31
N PHE A 544 19.80 26.29 -34.23
CA PHE A 544 18.94 25.88 -33.10
C PHE A 544 17.53 25.48 -33.54
N TRP A 545 16.92 26.28 -34.42
CA TRP A 545 15.59 26.00 -34.96
C TRP A 545 15.57 24.72 -35.81
N ARG A 546 16.58 24.49 -36.66
CA ARG A 546 16.69 23.25 -37.45
C ARG A 546 16.87 22.03 -36.55
N ILE A 547 17.75 22.12 -35.55
CA ILE A 547 17.98 21.06 -34.56
C ILE A 547 16.69 20.73 -33.82
N ARG A 548 15.91 21.75 -33.40
CA ARG A 548 14.62 21.56 -32.75
C ARG A 548 13.59 20.91 -33.66
N CYS A 549 13.48 21.32 -34.92
CA CYS A 549 12.56 20.71 -35.89
C CYS A 549 12.90 19.23 -36.13
N VAL A 550 14.18 18.92 -36.38
CA VAL A 550 14.66 17.54 -36.56
C VAL A 550 14.41 16.70 -35.30
N ALA A 551 14.74 17.22 -34.12
CA ALA A 551 14.48 16.53 -32.85
C ALA A 551 12.99 16.26 -32.63
N THR A 552 12.12 17.21 -33.00
CA THR A 552 10.66 17.04 -32.90
C THR A 552 10.15 15.98 -33.88
N ALA A 553 10.64 15.97 -35.13
CA ALA A 553 10.30 14.95 -36.11
C ALA A 553 10.74 13.54 -35.65
N LEU A 554 11.97 13.42 -35.15
CA LEU A 554 12.47 12.15 -34.58
C LEU A 554 11.65 11.71 -33.36
N ALA A 555 11.21 12.65 -32.52
CA ALA A 555 10.36 12.36 -31.36
C ALA A 555 8.94 11.89 -31.74
N LEU A 556 8.45 12.20 -32.94
CA LEU A 556 7.18 11.65 -33.45
C LEU A 556 7.34 10.21 -33.96
N VAL A 557 8.51 9.85 -34.50
CA VAL A 557 8.79 8.51 -35.06
C VAL A 557 9.24 7.52 -33.98
N ALA A 558 10.00 7.97 -32.98
CA ALA A 558 10.59 7.10 -31.96
C ALA A 558 9.59 6.22 -31.18
N PRO A 559 8.36 6.65 -30.83
CA PRO A 559 7.36 5.77 -30.21
C PRO A 559 6.90 4.64 -31.15
N LEU A 560 6.89 4.87 -32.47
CA LEU A 560 6.56 3.84 -33.46
C LEU A 560 7.67 2.78 -33.52
N ILE A 561 8.94 3.19 -33.43
CA ILE A 561 10.08 2.27 -33.31
C ILE A 561 9.94 1.43 -32.04
N PHE A 562 9.61 2.05 -30.92
CA PHE A 562 9.36 1.32 -29.67
C PHE A 562 8.26 0.27 -29.84
N ILE A 563 7.10 0.65 -30.37
CA ILE A 563 5.99 -0.27 -30.64
C ILE A 563 6.46 -1.40 -31.56
N PHE A 564 7.19 -1.11 -32.62
CA PHE A 564 7.72 -2.12 -33.52
C PHE A 564 8.66 -3.12 -32.82
N VAL A 565 9.57 -2.63 -31.97
CA VAL A 565 10.52 -3.47 -31.21
C VAL A 565 9.79 -4.38 -30.22
N VAL A 566 8.75 -3.89 -29.54
CA VAL A 566 8.06 -4.65 -28.49
C VAL A 566 6.87 -5.48 -28.99
N ARG A 567 6.36 -5.21 -30.20
CA ARG A 567 5.20 -5.90 -30.79
C ARG A 567 5.32 -7.43 -30.83
N GLY A 568 6.54 -7.96 -30.91
CA GLY A 568 6.81 -9.40 -30.92
C GLY A 568 6.71 -10.07 -29.54
N ALA A 569 6.64 -9.31 -28.44
CA ALA A 569 6.58 -9.86 -27.10
C ALA A 569 5.18 -10.45 -26.82
N LYS A 570 5.12 -11.77 -26.68
CA LYS A 570 3.87 -12.49 -26.31
C LYS A 570 3.69 -12.63 -24.81
N ASP A 571 4.75 -12.38 -24.05
CA ASP A 571 4.83 -12.62 -22.62
C ASP A 571 5.74 -11.58 -21.94
N LYS A 572 5.63 -11.50 -20.61
CA LYS A 572 6.37 -10.53 -19.80
C LYS A 572 7.88 -10.75 -19.87
N VAL A 573 8.36 -11.98 -20.02
CA VAL A 573 9.80 -12.28 -20.02
C VAL A 573 10.42 -11.71 -21.29
N THR A 574 9.81 -11.96 -22.44
CA THR A 574 10.25 -11.43 -23.73
C THR A 574 10.25 -9.90 -23.71
N TYR A 575 9.16 -9.27 -23.25
CA TYR A 575 9.08 -7.81 -23.14
C TYR A 575 10.20 -7.24 -22.23
N ASN A 576 10.39 -7.83 -21.05
CA ASN A 576 11.38 -7.39 -20.08
C ASN A 576 12.82 -7.49 -20.59
N SER A 577 13.10 -8.36 -21.56
CA SER A 577 14.42 -8.46 -22.18
C SER A 577 14.75 -7.27 -23.10
N HIS A 578 13.73 -6.70 -23.77
CA HIS A 578 13.88 -5.55 -24.67
C HIS A 578 13.83 -4.20 -23.94
N MET A 579 13.09 -4.14 -22.83
CA MET A 579 12.78 -2.92 -22.09
C MET A 579 14.01 -2.07 -21.67
N PRO A 580 15.15 -2.64 -21.22
CA PRO A 580 16.33 -1.85 -20.84
C PRO A 580 16.89 -1.00 -21.98
N TYR A 581 16.74 -1.46 -23.23
CA TYR A 581 17.28 -0.81 -24.43
C TYR A 581 16.24 0.07 -25.13
N ALA A 582 14.97 -0.35 -25.10
CA ALA A 582 13.90 0.31 -25.86
C ALA A 582 13.21 1.44 -25.09
N SER A 583 13.25 1.46 -23.75
CA SER A 583 12.52 2.45 -22.92
C SER A 583 12.88 3.91 -23.20
N ALA A 584 14.10 4.17 -23.69
CA ALA A 584 14.56 5.53 -24.00
C ALA A 584 13.75 6.19 -25.13
N PHE A 585 13.26 5.43 -26.11
CA PHE A 585 12.57 5.99 -27.29
C PHE A 585 11.31 6.78 -26.90
N PRO A 586 10.29 6.20 -26.24
CA PRO A 586 9.08 6.95 -25.89
C PRO A 586 9.33 7.99 -24.79
N ILE A 587 10.28 7.77 -23.87
CA ILE A 587 10.59 8.73 -22.79
C ILE A 587 11.21 10.01 -23.37
N LEU A 588 12.23 9.88 -24.24
CA LEU A 588 12.84 11.03 -24.91
C LEU A 588 11.83 11.73 -25.82
N SER A 589 10.97 10.96 -26.48
CA SER A 589 9.88 11.51 -27.30
C SER A 589 8.95 12.39 -26.49
N PHE A 590 8.47 11.88 -25.34
CA PHE A 590 7.62 12.64 -24.43
C PHE A 590 8.29 13.94 -23.99
N VAL A 591 9.54 13.88 -23.52
CA VAL A 591 10.26 15.06 -23.02
C VAL A 591 10.50 16.09 -24.12
N ILE A 592 10.88 15.68 -25.34
CA ILE A 592 11.09 16.57 -26.47
C ILE A 592 9.77 17.21 -26.91
N LEU A 593 8.72 16.41 -27.12
CA LEU A 593 7.40 16.89 -27.55
C LEU A 593 6.79 17.84 -26.50
N ARG A 594 6.88 17.51 -25.22
CA ARG A 594 6.39 18.35 -24.11
C ARG A 594 7.10 19.71 -24.05
N ASN A 595 8.32 19.81 -24.56
CA ASN A 595 9.09 21.05 -24.61
C ASN A 595 9.13 21.70 -26.01
N SER A 596 8.46 21.11 -27.00
CA SER A 596 8.57 21.48 -28.41
C SER A 596 7.87 22.79 -28.78
N LEU A 597 6.84 23.21 -28.02
CA LEU A 597 6.06 24.44 -28.24
C LEU A 597 5.95 25.26 -26.95
N ARG A 598 5.74 26.58 -27.09
CA ARG A 598 5.58 27.50 -25.94
C ARG A 598 4.40 27.14 -25.02
N PRO A 599 3.18 26.87 -25.54
CA PRO A 599 2.06 26.48 -24.68
C PRO A 599 2.34 25.20 -23.90
N LEU A 600 3.00 24.21 -24.53
CA LEU A 600 3.36 22.95 -23.86
C LEU A 600 4.40 23.15 -22.75
N ARG A 601 5.26 24.17 -22.85
CA ARG A 601 6.18 24.53 -21.75
C ARG A 601 5.51 25.29 -20.61
N ASN A 602 4.65 26.23 -20.97
CA ASN A 602 4.16 27.24 -20.04
C ASN A 602 2.84 26.86 -19.35
N TYR A 603 2.15 25.80 -19.78
CA TYR A 603 0.91 25.32 -19.17
C TYR A 603 1.07 23.92 -18.60
N TYR A 604 0.47 23.65 -17.44
CA TYR A 604 0.51 22.38 -16.74
C TYR A 604 -0.82 22.11 -16.01
N SER A 605 -1.15 20.84 -15.79
CA SER A 605 -2.28 20.44 -14.96
C SER A 605 -1.97 20.58 -13.46
N MET A 606 -2.75 21.42 -12.77
CA MET A 606 -2.61 21.64 -11.32
C MET A 606 -2.92 20.37 -10.52
N ALA A 607 -3.94 19.59 -10.90
CA ALA A 607 -4.31 18.38 -10.19
C ALA A 607 -3.21 17.32 -10.28
N PHE A 608 -2.67 17.08 -11.49
CA PHE A 608 -1.56 16.16 -11.65
C PHE A 608 -0.32 16.65 -10.90
N ALA A 609 0.04 17.93 -10.98
CA ALA A 609 1.18 18.44 -10.22
C ALA A 609 1.01 18.25 -8.70
N TRP A 610 -0.20 18.41 -8.17
CA TRP A 610 -0.49 18.14 -6.76
C TRP A 610 -0.25 16.68 -6.39
N VAL A 611 -0.75 15.72 -7.19
CA VAL A 611 -0.49 14.29 -6.98
C VAL A 611 1.01 13.98 -7.10
N GLY A 612 1.70 14.59 -8.05
CA GLY A 612 3.13 14.39 -8.26
C GLY A 612 4.00 14.80 -7.06
N GLN A 613 3.59 15.85 -6.33
CA GLN A 613 4.27 16.29 -5.11
C GLN A 613 4.18 15.27 -3.97
N VAL A 614 3.16 14.41 -3.97
CA VAL A 614 2.91 13.36 -2.97
C VAL A 614 3.06 11.95 -3.57
N SER A 615 3.74 11.84 -4.71
CA SER A 615 3.84 10.59 -5.48
C SER A 615 4.56 9.47 -4.73
N LEU A 616 5.59 9.80 -3.94
CA LEU A 616 6.33 8.81 -3.15
C LEU A 616 5.44 8.23 -2.03
N GLU A 617 4.74 9.10 -1.31
CA GLU A 617 3.87 8.71 -0.20
C GLU A 617 2.65 7.93 -0.70
N THR A 618 2.03 8.37 -1.80
CA THR A 618 0.94 7.60 -2.44
C THR A 618 1.44 6.25 -2.96
N PHE A 619 2.67 6.17 -3.49
CA PHE A 619 3.24 4.89 -3.93
C PHE A 619 3.43 3.90 -2.78
N THR A 620 3.92 4.37 -1.63
CA THR A 620 4.20 3.49 -0.49
C THR A 620 2.95 3.18 0.33
N LEU A 621 2.11 4.17 0.62
CA LEU A 621 0.90 3.99 1.45
C LEU A 621 -0.21 3.21 0.74
N GLN A 622 -0.22 3.16 -0.60
CA GLN A 622 -1.25 2.38 -1.32
C GLN A 622 -1.28 0.93 -0.87
N PHE A 623 -0.14 0.35 -0.43
CA PHE A 623 -0.02 -1.05 -0.04
C PHE A 623 -0.95 -1.44 1.12
N HIS A 624 -1.29 -0.49 1.99
CA HIS A 624 -1.96 -0.76 3.26
C HIS A 624 -3.18 0.12 3.54
N ILE A 625 -3.30 1.29 2.91
CA ILE A 625 -4.43 2.20 3.10
C ILE A 625 -5.47 2.05 1.99
N TRP A 626 -5.03 1.69 0.79
CA TRP A 626 -5.91 1.61 -0.39
C TRP A 626 -6.03 0.16 -0.89
N LEU A 627 -4.94 -0.59 -0.76
CA LEU A 627 -4.83 -2.02 -0.96
C LEU A 627 -4.63 -2.72 0.39
N ALA A 628 -4.71 -4.04 0.35
CA ALA A 628 -4.45 -4.92 1.47
C ALA A 628 -3.78 -6.21 1.01
N SER A 629 -3.34 -7.02 1.97
CA SER A 629 -2.69 -8.33 1.77
C SER A 629 -1.49 -8.23 0.82
N ASP A 630 -0.58 -7.30 1.12
CA ASP A 630 0.63 -7.06 0.33
C ASP A 630 0.31 -6.86 -1.17
N THR A 631 -0.71 -6.03 -1.45
CA THR A 631 -1.25 -5.70 -2.78
C THR A 631 -2.09 -6.78 -3.47
N LYS A 632 -2.50 -7.85 -2.81
CA LYS A 632 -3.37 -8.88 -3.43
C LYS A 632 -4.86 -8.54 -3.33
N ALA A 633 -5.25 -7.75 -2.34
CA ALA A 633 -6.63 -7.33 -2.11
C ALA A 633 -6.78 -5.81 -2.19
N THR A 634 -8.01 -5.33 -2.34
CA THR A 634 -8.38 -3.93 -2.10
C THR A 634 -8.95 -3.78 -0.69
N LEU A 635 -8.69 -2.63 -0.06
CA LEU A 635 -9.25 -2.33 1.25
C LEU A 635 -10.67 -1.79 1.08
N GLY A 636 -11.65 -2.44 1.69
CA GLY A 636 -13.06 -2.05 1.71
C GLY A 636 -13.48 -1.53 3.08
N ILE A 637 -14.32 -0.49 3.09
CA ILE A 637 -14.91 0.05 4.32
C ILE A 637 -16.15 -0.76 4.70
N GLY A 638 -16.82 -1.38 3.72
CA GLY A 638 -17.99 -2.22 3.95
C GLY A 638 -19.32 -1.48 3.86
N ILE A 639 -19.38 -0.44 3.02
CA ILE A 639 -20.63 0.26 2.75
C ILE A 639 -21.61 -0.68 2.01
N PRO A 640 -22.82 -0.90 2.55
CA PRO A 640 -23.82 -1.74 1.91
C PRO A 640 -24.25 -1.22 0.53
N SER A 641 -24.74 -2.12 -0.33
CA SER A 641 -25.09 -1.76 -1.72
C SER A 641 -26.17 -0.67 -1.77
N ARG A 642 -27.12 -0.71 -0.84
CA ARG A 642 -28.21 0.30 -0.73
C ARG A 642 -27.72 1.74 -0.49
N TRP A 643 -26.50 1.94 0.04
CA TRP A 643 -25.90 3.26 0.32
C TRP A 643 -24.87 3.70 -0.72
N GLY A 644 -24.80 3.02 -1.88
CA GLY A 644 -23.82 3.32 -2.95
C GLY A 644 -22.69 2.28 -3.08
N GLY A 645 -22.68 1.26 -2.21
CA GLY A 645 -21.86 0.06 -2.34
C GLY A 645 -20.37 0.33 -2.62
N ARG A 646 -19.82 -0.43 -3.58
CA ARG A 646 -18.38 -0.37 -3.96
C ARG A 646 -17.94 1.01 -4.47
N GLY A 647 -18.82 1.77 -5.11
CA GLY A 647 -18.49 3.10 -5.65
C GLY A 647 -18.26 4.13 -4.55
N LEU A 648 -19.12 4.14 -3.52
CA LEU A 648 -18.94 5.03 -2.38
C LEU A 648 -17.76 4.59 -1.49
N ASP A 649 -17.56 3.28 -1.32
CA ASP A 649 -16.38 2.71 -0.66
C ASP A 649 -15.08 3.21 -1.31
N PHE A 650 -15.02 3.15 -2.65
CA PHE A 650 -13.90 3.66 -3.42
C PHE A 650 -13.67 5.16 -3.20
N LEU A 651 -14.74 5.97 -3.24
CA LEU A 651 -14.64 7.43 -3.09
C LEU A 651 -14.09 7.81 -1.71
N ILE A 652 -14.66 7.26 -0.64
CA ILE A 652 -14.25 7.56 0.74
C ILE A 652 -12.83 7.06 0.99
N SER A 653 -12.52 5.82 0.59
CA SER A 653 -11.18 5.25 0.72
C SER A 653 -10.14 6.10 -0.02
N SER A 654 -10.43 6.54 -1.24
CA SER A 654 -9.54 7.40 -2.03
C SER A 654 -9.33 8.77 -1.39
N CYS A 655 -10.38 9.37 -0.81
CA CYS A 655 -10.27 10.64 -0.08
C CYS A 655 -9.37 10.51 1.16
N ILE A 656 -9.56 9.46 1.98
CA ILE A 656 -8.73 9.18 3.16
C ILE A 656 -7.28 8.93 2.73
N PHE A 657 -7.08 8.10 1.71
CA PHE A 657 -5.76 7.76 1.17
C PHE A 657 -4.98 8.99 0.69
N LEU A 658 -5.59 9.84 -0.12
CA LEU A 658 -4.94 11.05 -0.65
C LEU A 658 -4.69 12.08 0.43
N TRP A 659 -5.63 12.27 1.37
CA TRP A 659 -5.47 13.16 2.51
C TRP A 659 -4.32 12.71 3.42
N MET A 660 -4.28 11.42 3.76
CA MET A 660 -3.22 10.85 4.59
C MET A 660 -1.86 10.97 3.90
N SER A 661 -1.78 10.66 2.60
CA SER A 661 -0.55 10.82 1.81
C SER A 661 -0.03 12.26 1.82
N ARG A 662 -0.93 13.25 1.73
CA ARG A 662 -0.54 14.67 1.84
C ARG A 662 -0.01 15.03 3.23
N LYS A 663 -0.66 14.56 4.29
CA LYS A 663 -0.21 14.81 5.68
C LYS A 663 1.14 14.16 5.96
N VAL A 664 1.32 12.91 5.54
CA VAL A 664 2.58 12.17 5.66
C VAL A 664 3.71 12.84 4.86
N SER A 665 3.43 13.39 3.67
CA SER A 665 4.45 14.10 2.91
C SER A 665 4.97 15.35 3.61
N LEU A 666 4.07 16.15 4.20
CA LEU A 666 4.45 17.33 4.98
C LEU A 666 5.19 16.96 6.27
N ALA A 667 4.73 15.90 6.95
CA ALA A 667 5.35 15.39 8.16
C ALA A 667 6.77 14.87 7.88
N THR A 668 6.94 14.05 6.84
CA THR A 668 8.24 13.52 6.41
C THR A 668 9.21 14.65 6.08
N GLN A 669 8.77 15.70 5.38
CA GLN A 669 9.61 16.86 5.08
C GLN A 669 10.08 17.58 6.35
N THR A 670 9.19 17.73 7.34
CA THR A 670 9.50 18.38 8.62
C THR A 670 10.48 17.55 9.45
N VAL A 671 10.23 16.24 9.55
CA VAL A 671 11.10 15.31 10.29
C VAL A 671 12.47 15.20 9.64
N VAL A 672 12.54 15.08 8.32
CA VAL A 672 13.83 15.06 7.59
C VAL A 672 14.58 16.38 7.80
N ALA A 673 13.90 17.53 7.72
CA ALA A 673 14.54 18.82 7.98
C ALA A 673 15.16 18.88 9.39
N TRP A 674 14.44 18.40 10.40
CA TRP A 674 14.94 18.32 11.78
C TRP A 674 16.13 17.35 11.94
N ILE A 675 16.08 16.17 11.31
CA ILE A 675 17.20 15.20 11.29
C ILE A 675 18.45 15.80 10.65
N ILE A 676 18.29 16.70 9.68
CA ILE A 676 19.44 17.32 8.98
C ILE A 676 19.95 18.56 9.75
N GLU A 677 19.07 19.46 10.16
CA GLU A 677 19.35 20.74 10.80
C GLU A 677 18.38 20.99 11.97
N PRO A 678 18.76 20.66 13.22
CA PRO A 678 17.90 20.85 14.39
C PRO A 678 17.71 22.33 14.71
N ASP A 679 18.79 23.12 14.57
CA ASP A 679 18.87 24.50 15.06
C ASP A 679 18.13 25.51 14.17
N ALA A 680 18.02 25.24 12.86
CA ALA A 680 17.34 26.13 11.90
C ALA A 680 15.82 26.26 12.13
N ASN A 681 15.22 25.35 12.91
CA ASN A 681 13.79 25.36 13.20
C ASN A 681 13.42 26.14 14.47
N ASN A 682 14.40 26.60 15.27
CA ASN A 682 14.15 27.43 16.45
C ASN A 682 13.98 28.92 16.10
N ASP A 683 14.62 29.41 15.04
CA ASP A 683 14.58 30.84 14.64
C ASP A 683 13.29 31.25 13.90
N GLY A 684 12.49 30.27 13.43
CA GLY A 684 11.26 30.52 12.68
C GLY A 684 10.08 31.00 13.54
N ASP A 685 10.05 30.65 14.83
CA ASP A 685 8.97 31.01 15.74
C ASP A 685 9.03 32.51 16.13
N ASP A 686 10.25 33.09 16.12
CA ASP A 686 10.49 34.49 16.47
C ASP A 686 10.16 35.47 15.32
N GLN A 687 10.11 34.98 14.07
CA GLN A 687 9.72 35.78 12.90
C GLN A 687 8.21 35.75 12.62
N ASP A 688 7.52 34.63 12.88
CA ASP A 688 6.07 34.55 12.72
C ASP A 688 5.33 35.31 13.85
N ALA A 689 5.90 35.38 15.06
CA ALA A 689 5.38 36.23 16.14
C ALA A 689 5.50 37.74 15.83
N LYS A 690 6.48 38.16 15.03
CA LYS A 690 6.61 39.56 14.55
C LYS A 690 5.70 39.88 13.36
N ARG A 691 5.22 38.87 12.62
CA ARG A 691 4.34 39.03 11.45
C ARG A 691 2.87 39.13 11.80
N VAL A 692 2.47 38.54 12.93
CA VAL A 692 1.13 38.66 13.49
C VAL A 692 1.16 39.78 14.52
N GLY A 693 0.83 41.00 14.09
CA GLY A 693 0.78 42.18 14.95
C GLY A 693 -0.25 42.07 16.08
N LEU A 694 0.14 41.41 17.17
CA LEU A 694 -0.54 41.51 18.47
C LEU A 694 0.30 42.42 19.36
N SER A 695 -0.16 43.66 19.53
CA SER A 695 0.37 44.59 20.52
C SER A 695 0.09 44.04 21.92
N ILE A 696 1.13 43.58 22.60
CA ILE A 696 1.03 43.27 24.03
C ILE A 696 1.21 44.58 24.80
N HIS A 697 0.14 45.00 25.45
CA HIS A 697 0.12 46.11 26.39
C HIS A 697 1.21 45.96 27.46
N ARG A 698 1.98 47.04 27.61
CA ARG A 698 3.01 47.26 28.63
C ARG A 698 2.35 47.33 30.02
N VAL A 699 2.44 46.26 30.81
CA VAL A 699 2.09 46.30 32.24
C VAL A 699 3.28 46.88 33.01
N LYS A 700 3.02 47.98 33.72
CA LYS A 700 3.91 48.61 34.69
C LYS A 700 3.87 47.80 36.00
N SER A 701 5.02 47.31 36.44
CA SER A 701 5.46 47.29 37.85
C SER A 701 6.80 46.55 37.88
N LYS A 702 7.85 47.20 38.40
CA LYS A 702 9.24 46.73 38.34
C LYS A 702 9.72 46.08 39.66
N GLU A 703 8.83 45.89 40.63
CA GLU A 703 9.24 45.55 42.00
C GLU A 703 8.99 44.09 42.40
N ASP A 704 8.10 43.36 41.72
CA ASP A 704 7.83 41.94 42.07
C ASP A 704 8.77 40.91 41.42
N LEU A 705 9.64 41.34 40.49
CA LEU A 705 10.52 40.43 39.73
C LEU A 705 11.82 40.06 40.48
N SER A 706 12.16 40.79 41.54
CA SER A 706 13.44 40.60 42.25
C SER A 706 13.40 39.51 43.33
N TYR A 707 12.22 39.16 43.83
CA TYR A 707 12.06 38.18 44.91
C TYR A 707 11.90 36.75 44.39
N ALA A 708 11.22 36.56 43.25
CA ALA A 708 11.04 35.24 42.63
C ALA A 708 12.33 34.65 42.03
N MET A 709 13.32 35.49 41.73
CA MET A 709 14.54 35.08 41.04
C MET A 709 15.62 34.50 41.97
N ARG A 710 15.49 34.64 43.30
CA ARG A 710 16.46 34.08 44.26
C ARG A 710 16.13 32.68 44.79
N VAL A 711 14.90 32.20 44.61
CA VAL A 711 14.45 30.90 45.17
C VAL A 711 14.67 29.74 44.17
N VAL A 712 14.92 30.03 42.89
CA VAL A 712 15.04 29.00 41.83
C VAL A 712 16.48 28.53 41.60
N ASP A 713 17.49 29.25 42.09
CA ASP A 713 18.90 28.97 41.79
C ASP A 713 19.55 27.88 42.65
N THR A 714 18.95 27.49 43.79
CA THR A 714 19.61 26.60 44.76
C THR A 714 19.29 25.10 44.64
N VAL A 715 18.39 24.67 43.75
CA VAL A 715 18.00 23.24 43.63
C VAL A 715 18.46 22.59 42.31
N LYS A 716 19.10 23.33 41.40
CA LYS A 716 19.31 22.89 40.01
C LYS A 716 20.67 22.30 39.62
N VAL A 717 21.58 22.03 40.56
CA VAL A 717 22.97 21.73 40.16
C VAL A 717 23.33 20.23 40.17
N GLY A 718 22.57 19.36 40.83
CA GLY A 718 22.97 17.94 40.98
C GLY A 718 22.49 16.97 39.89
N ALA A 719 21.25 17.11 39.41
CA ALA A 719 20.63 16.14 38.48
C ALA A 719 20.64 16.58 37.00
N VAL A 720 20.99 17.84 36.74
CA VAL A 720 20.94 18.47 35.40
C VAL A 720 22.13 18.05 34.52
N THR A 721 23.25 17.66 35.12
CA THR A 721 24.49 17.35 34.38
C THR A 721 24.49 15.96 33.75
N SER A 722 23.83 14.96 34.35
CA SER A 722 23.81 13.59 33.82
C SER A 722 22.78 13.40 32.69
N ALA A 723 21.65 14.12 32.74
CA ALA A 723 20.59 14.02 31.73
C ALA A 723 20.79 14.97 30.53
N SER A 724 21.54 16.08 30.68
CA SER A 724 21.97 16.91 29.56
C SER A 724 22.86 16.14 28.59
N ASP A 725 23.58 15.14 29.07
CA ASP A 725 24.46 14.29 28.26
C ASP A 725 23.68 13.31 27.37
N ALA A 726 22.48 12.89 27.78
CA ALA A 726 21.60 12.02 26.99
C ALA A 726 20.88 12.77 25.84
N MET A 727 20.48 14.03 26.05
CA MET A 727 19.94 14.91 24.99
C MET A 727 21.02 15.64 24.17
N GLY A 728 22.26 15.70 24.66
CA GLY A 728 23.43 16.22 23.94
C GLY A 728 23.78 15.47 22.64
N TRP A 729 23.13 14.33 22.35
CA TRP A 729 23.27 13.62 21.07
C TRP A 729 22.74 14.42 19.87
N ILE A 730 21.67 15.19 20.02
CA ILE A 730 21.10 16.02 18.94
C ILE A 730 22.04 17.19 18.59
N ALA A 731 22.87 17.63 19.56
CA ALA A 731 23.84 18.71 19.38
C ALA A 731 25.14 18.28 18.66
N LYS A 732 25.33 16.99 18.36
CA LYS A 732 26.50 16.52 17.61
C LYS A 732 26.31 16.71 16.10
N GLY A 733 27.42 16.98 15.39
CA GLY A 733 27.42 17.23 13.95
C GLY A 733 26.67 16.16 13.13
N LEU A 734 26.13 16.54 11.96
CA LEU A 734 25.25 15.71 11.13
C LEU A 734 25.73 14.26 10.92
N ARG A 735 27.04 14.04 10.75
CA ARG A 735 27.62 12.71 10.56
C ARG A 735 27.38 11.80 11.76
N VAL A 736 27.53 12.31 12.98
CA VAL A 736 27.32 11.53 14.21
C VAL A 736 25.86 11.13 14.32
N ARG A 737 24.93 12.06 14.08
CA ARG A 737 23.49 11.78 14.10
C ARG A 737 23.10 10.69 13.10
N MET A 738 23.59 10.78 11.87
CA MET A 738 23.35 9.75 10.85
C MET A 738 23.94 8.39 11.24
N MET A 739 25.16 8.36 11.79
CA MET A 739 25.78 7.12 12.25
C MET A 739 24.99 6.49 13.41
N THR A 740 24.51 7.28 14.36
CA THR A 740 23.68 6.77 15.46
C THR A 740 22.37 6.17 14.94
N LEU A 741 21.69 6.82 13.98
CA LEU A 741 20.48 6.28 13.37
C LEU A 741 20.75 4.93 12.67
N LEU A 742 21.88 4.82 11.96
CA LEU A 742 22.27 3.57 11.31
C LEU A 742 22.61 2.47 12.33
N ILE A 743 23.30 2.80 13.42
CA ILE A 743 23.59 1.85 14.51
C ILE A 743 22.29 1.39 15.18
N LEU A 744 21.35 2.30 15.41
CA LEU A 744 20.05 1.95 15.98
C LEU A 744 19.26 1.01 15.06
N LEU A 745 19.19 1.31 13.75
CA LEU A 745 18.59 0.42 12.77
C LEU A 745 19.28 -0.95 12.72
N TRP A 746 20.61 -0.97 12.82
CA TRP A 746 21.39 -2.20 12.86
C TRP A 746 21.07 -3.06 14.09
N LEU A 747 21.04 -2.44 15.29
CA LEU A 747 20.65 -3.12 16.52
C LEU A 747 19.22 -3.66 16.46
N LEU A 748 18.27 -2.87 15.91
CA LEU A 748 16.89 -3.31 15.71
C LEU A 748 16.81 -4.55 14.81
N ASN A 749 17.57 -4.58 13.71
CA ASN A 749 17.64 -5.73 12.81
C ASN A 749 18.24 -6.97 13.49
N LEU A 750 19.31 -6.80 14.28
CA LEU A 750 19.93 -7.89 15.03
C LEU A 750 18.95 -8.53 16.02
N VAL A 751 18.26 -7.72 16.83
CA VAL A 751 17.28 -8.20 17.81
C VAL A 751 16.10 -8.90 17.11
N SER A 752 15.64 -8.35 15.99
CA SER A 752 14.58 -8.97 15.19
C SER A 752 15.01 -10.34 14.63
N SER A 753 16.24 -10.44 14.10
CA SER A 753 16.78 -11.68 13.52
C SER A 753 17.05 -12.76 14.57
N MET A 754 17.52 -12.42 15.78
CA MET A 754 17.78 -13.40 16.83
C MET A 754 16.51 -14.06 17.34
N LYS A 755 15.42 -13.29 17.48
CA LYS A 755 14.12 -13.87 17.84
C LYS A 755 13.59 -14.78 16.74
N ALA A 756 13.79 -14.40 15.47
CA ALA A 756 13.37 -15.24 14.35
C ALA A 756 14.07 -16.60 14.31
N SER A 757 15.35 -16.72 14.72
CA SER A 757 16.03 -18.03 14.81
C SER A 757 15.52 -18.88 15.96
N ILE A 758 15.30 -18.28 17.14
CA ILE A 758 14.81 -19.02 18.33
C ILE A 758 13.43 -19.63 18.07
N TYR A 759 12.52 -18.85 17.47
CA TYR A 759 11.20 -19.36 17.07
C TYR A 759 11.25 -20.43 15.98
N GLN A 760 12.30 -20.47 15.16
CA GLN A 760 12.45 -21.47 14.10
C GLN A 760 13.00 -22.79 14.64
N GLU A 761 13.85 -22.75 15.67
CA GLU A 761 14.29 -23.93 16.43
C GLU A 761 13.15 -24.52 17.29
N GLU A 762 12.33 -23.68 17.93
CA GLU A 762 11.14 -24.13 18.68
C GLU A 762 10.03 -24.75 17.81
N GLN A 763 10.02 -24.51 16.50
CA GLN A 763 9.06 -25.11 15.56
C GLN A 763 9.60 -26.38 14.87
N LEU A 764 10.91 -26.62 14.95
CA LEU A 764 11.55 -27.83 14.43
C LEU A 764 11.71 -28.91 15.51
N MET A 765 11.65 -28.52 16.79
CA MET A 765 11.39 -29.40 17.93
C MET A 765 9.89 -29.60 18.11
#